data_AF-A0A5B0W7X4-F1
#
_entry.id   AF-A0A5B0W7X4-F1
#
_cell.length_a   1.000
_cell.length_b   1.000
_cell.length_c   1.000
_cell.angle_alpha   90.00
_cell.angle_beta   90.00
_cell.angle_gamma   90.00
#
_symmetry.space_group_name_H-M   'P 1'
#
loop_
_entity.id
_entity.type
_entity.pdbx_description
1 polymer ?
#
loop_
_entity_poly.entity_id
_entity_poly.type
_entity_poly.pdbx_seq_one_letter_code
_entity_poly.pdbx_strand_id
1 'polypeptide(L)'
;MSDSEPLERPYHAGEIEVQIRAGGREAAQLGARRSIRGEMLDRHRAFFASLPYVFIGTADDKGRPWASVLAGPPGFMTSPCPKRLRLEATLSDSDPAAAGLRPGASVALVGVELQTRRRNRMNGVVVDTSKNGIEVEVRQAFGNCPQYIQQRNYSGRHQNLRPTGRRLAGVDAEARRILETADACFMASVAPDEGNEEPSRGVDVNHKGGRPGFLRVEKRNGSTFVLLPDFIGNFFFNTLGNIAVNGVAGLFAPDFTSGSAVSLTGQARIIWAGEQLEIFAGAERLIEIAIDEIWIVEDVLPRDWDTAEEAPELPSTGTWREVQHALQRNNDGDHDLDLEVVSLMDECEGVRSIVLASSDRKPLPMFKPGQYLPIVLKRGPGEKPLHGTYSISSEPARSSYRISVSLASEGNHDSVSAWLHANISVGDKIKASRPRGGFHVDTKSPKAILLIGAGIGVTPLVAMAQTLTSGTDDRGRSPDRPVILIHAVRNGSRHPFRNEILARAQQRRNFFPAFVYSAPTDEDKLQRAFHFAGHLDRGVLRSLLPLDDYEVFVCGPSSFMQDIYDALRSLGVDDQSIHSEAFGRSAIKRSVPEVDATQRRSPSAARITFARSCKSGMWKPDTTILDIAEELSIDAPYGCREGRCGQCEIRLLAGAVRYDREALAIGTSSALICCAHPIDEEVVLDL
;
A
#
# COMPACT_ATOMS: atom_id res chain seq x y z
N MET A 1 30.36 -27.86 -4.09
CA MET A 1 29.27 -27.47 -5.01
C MET A 1 28.71 -28.79 -5.52
N SER A 2 27.42 -29.09 -5.32
CA SER A 2 26.84 -30.34 -5.84
C SER A 2 26.54 -30.17 -7.33
N ASP A 3 26.83 -31.21 -8.11
CA ASP A 3 26.63 -31.26 -9.57
C ASP A 3 25.14 -31.38 -10.00
N SER A 4 24.21 -31.10 -9.09
CA SER A 4 22.76 -31.15 -9.38
C SER A 4 22.34 -29.89 -10.17
N GLU A 5 21.86 -30.08 -11.40
CA GLU A 5 21.40 -28.98 -12.24
C GLU A 5 20.14 -28.28 -11.66
N PRO A 6 19.98 -26.97 -11.89
CA PRO A 6 18.75 -26.26 -11.55
C PRO A 6 17.55 -26.76 -12.35
N LEU A 7 16.35 -26.67 -11.78
CA LEU A 7 15.10 -26.93 -12.53
C LEU A 7 14.92 -25.88 -13.65
N GLU A 8 14.64 -26.33 -14.87
CA GLU A 8 14.38 -25.45 -16.03
C GLU A 8 13.15 -24.57 -15.84
N ARG A 9 12.07 -25.13 -15.27
CA ARG A 9 10.82 -24.44 -14.93
C ARG A 9 10.56 -24.54 -13.43
N PRO A 10 11.20 -23.68 -12.62
CA PRO A 10 11.06 -23.72 -11.17
C PRO A 10 9.73 -23.11 -10.68
N TYR A 11 9.03 -22.38 -11.56
CA TYR A 11 7.80 -21.66 -11.23
C TYR A 11 6.69 -21.92 -12.26
N HIS A 12 5.45 -21.99 -11.78
CA HIS A 12 4.25 -22.01 -12.62
C HIS A 12 3.72 -20.59 -12.89
N ALA A 13 2.74 -20.46 -13.79
CA ALA A 13 2.24 -19.16 -14.26
C ALA A 13 1.73 -18.22 -13.15
N GLY A 14 1.08 -18.77 -12.11
CA GLY A 14 0.56 -18.00 -10.98
C GLY A 14 1.66 -17.35 -10.14
N GLU A 15 2.74 -18.09 -9.87
CA GLU A 15 3.91 -17.54 -9.18
C GLU A 15 4.54 -16.42 -10.00
N ILE A 16 4.71 -16.63 -11.31
CA ILE A 16 5.27 -15.63 -12.23
C ILE A 16 4.41 -14.34 -12.24
N GLU A 17 3.09 -14.47 -12.28
CA GLU A 17 2.18 -13.32 -12.26
C GLU A 17 2.33 -12.52 -10.96
N VAL A 18 2.35 -13.21 -9.80
CA VAL A 18 2.56 -12.57 -8.50
C VAL A 18 3.95 -11.94 -8.41
N GLN A 19 4.98 -12.57 -8.98
CA GLN A 19 6.34 -12.04 -9.05
C GLN A 19 6.43 -10.75 -9.86
N ILE A 20 5.77 -10.69 -11.03
CA ILE A 20 5.71 -9.49 -11.88
C ILE A 20 5.01 -8.37 -11.11
N ARG A 21 3.83 -8.66 -10.57
CA ARG A 21 3.04 -7.67 -9.83
C ARG A 21 3.75 -7.15 -8.58
N ALA A 22 4.58 -7.98 -7.96
CA ALA A 22 5.42 -7.59 -6.83
C ALA A 22 6.75 -6.91 -7.20
N GLY A 23 7.08 -6.78 -8.49
CA GLY A 23 8.37 -6.26 -8.96
C GLY A 23 9.58 -7.15 -8.61
N GLY A 24 9.35 -8.44 -8.34
CA GLY A 24 10.34 -9.38 -7.81
C GLY A 24 10.83 -10.46 -8.78
N ARG A 25 10.40 -10.43 -10.06
CA ARG A 25 10.64 -11.51 -11.03
C ARG A 25 12.11 -11.84 -11.24
N GLU A 26 12.96 -10.84 -11.41
CA GLU A 26 14.39 -11.07 -11.65
C GLU A 26 15.08 -11.69 -10.43
N ALA A 27 14.79 -11.18 -9.23
CA ALA A 27 15.31 -11.70 -7.97
C ALA A 27 14.87 -13.16 -7.76
N ALA A 28 13.60 -13.47 -8.04
CA ALA A 28 13.06 -14.82 -7.95
C ALA A 28 13.80 -15.78 -8.91
N GLN A 29 13.97 -15.40 -10.18
CA GLN A 29 14.69 -16.24 -11.16
C GLN A 29 16.14 -16.51 -10.77
N LEU A 30 16.86 -15.50 -10.28
CA LEU A 30 18.23 -15.67 -9.81
C LEU A 30 18.31 -16.60 -8.59
N GLY A 31 17.39 -16.44 -7.64
CA GLY A 31 17.28 -17.29 -6.45
C GLY A 31 16.93 -18.74 -6.80
N ALA A 32 15.99 -18.94 -7.74
CA ALA A 32 15.56 -20.27 -8.19
C ALA A 32 16.72 -21.08 -8.76
N ARG A 33 17.49 -20.47 -9.69
CA ARG A 33 18.66 -21.11 -10.32
C ARG A 33 19.65 -21.58 -9.27
N ARG A 34 19.85 -20.81 -8.20
CA ARG A 34 20.80 -21.15 -7.13
C ARG A 34 20.28 -22.22 -6.18
N SER A 35 18.98 -22.26 -5.91
CA SER A 35 18.45 -22.99 -4.75
C SER A 35 17.48 -24.12 -5.06
N ILE A 36 16.61 -24.00 -6.07
CA ILE A 36 15.53 -24.96 -6.35
C ILE A 36 16.07 -26.12 -7.17
N ARG A 37 15.87 -27.35 -6.68
CA ARG A 37 16.35 -28.60 -7.29
C ARG A 37 15.21 -29.61 -7.37
N GLY A 38 15.28 -30.49 -8.37
CA GLY A 38 14.35 -31.62 -8.51
C GLY A 38 14.64 -32.79 -7.57
N GLU A 39 15.60 -32.63 -6.66
CA GLU A 39 16.07 -33.68 -5.75
C GLU A 39 16.59 -33.06 -4.45
N MET A 40 16.63 -33.86 -3.38
CA MET A 40 17.18 -33.45 -2.10
C MET A 40 18.69 -33.63 -2.07
N LEU A 41 19.41 -32.52 -1.97
CA LEU A 41 20.83 -32.50 -1.65
C LEU A 41 21.11 -33.17 -0.29
N ASP A 42 22.32 -33.69 -0.09
CA ASP A 42 22.69 -34.37 1.16
C ASP A 42 22.45 -33.53 2.42
N ARG A 43 22.68 -32.22 2.34
CA ARG A 43 22.37 -31.29 3.43
C ARG A 43 20.87 -31.14 3.73
N HIS A 44 20.00 -31.34 2.74
CA HIS A 44 18.54 -31.36 2.91
C HIS A 44 18.13 -32.71 3.52
N ARG A 45 18.69 -33.82 3.02
CA ARG A 45 18.47 -35.18 3.54
C ARG A 45 18.83 -35.29 5.01
N ALA A 46 20.03 -34.83 5.38
CA ALA A 46 20.50 -34.80 6.76
C ALA A 46 19.64 -33.90 7.66
N PHE A 47 19.16 -32.76 7.13
CA PHE A 47 18.27 -31.86 7.87
C PHE A 47 16.92 -32.50 8.15
N PHE A 48 16.24 -33.07 7.16
CA PHE A 48 14.96 -33.73 7.42
C PHE A 48 15.13 -34.88 8.42
N ALA A 49 16.21 -35.66 8.31
CA ALA A 49 16.48 -36.75 9.25
C ALA A 49 16.74 -36.29 10.69
N SER A 50 17.22 -35.06 10.92
CA SER A 50 17.49 -34.54 12.26
C SER A 50 16.27 -33.98 12.98
N LEU A 51 15.18 -33.69 12.26
CA LEU A 51 14.01 -33.05 12.85
C LEU A 51 13.13 -34.06 13.61
N PRO A 52 12.53 -33.65 14.74
CA PRO A 52 11.52 -34.44 15.47
C PRO A 52 10.08 -34.20 14.98
N TYR A 53 9.89 -33.31 14.00
CA TYR A 53 8.61 -33.04 13.37
C TYR A 53 8.78 -32.42 11.98
N VAL A 54 7.72 -32.43 11.18
CA VAL A 54 7.65 -31.74 9.89
C VAL A 54 6.23 -31.26 9.65
N PHE A 55 6.08 -30.04 9.12
CA PHE A 55 4.77 -29.55 8.72
C PHE A 55 4.45 -30.03 7.31
N ILE A 56 3.21 -30.47 7.12
CA ILE A 56 2.75 -31.12 5.90
C ILE A 56 1.55 -30.37 5.33
N GLY A 57 1.54 -30.22 4.00
CA GLY A 57 0.41 -29.72 3.23
C GLY A 57 -0.14 -30.83 2.35
N THR A 58 -1.47 -30.98 2.35
CA THR A 58 -2.20 -31.91 1.48
C THR A 58 -3.40 -31.21 0.84
N ALA A 59 -4.04 -31.86 -0.12
CA ALA A 59 -5.33 -31.42 -0.66
C ALA A 59 -6.35 -32.56 -0.54
N ASP A 60 -7.55 -32.26 -0.04
CA ASP A 60 -8.63 -33.24 0.07
C ASP A 60 -9.26 -33.56 -1.31
N ASP A 61 -10.26 -34.46 -1.34
CA ASP A 61 -10.97 -34.85 -2.56
C ASP A 61 -11.68 -33.70 -3.30
N LYS A 62 -11.92 -32.59 -2.60
CA LYS A 62 -12.53 -31.38 -3.17
C LYS A 62 -11.48 -30.38 -3.62
N GLY A 63 -10.19 -30.74 -3.57
CA GLY A 63 -9.08 -29.86 -3.88
C GLY A 63 -8.84 -28.78 -2.82
N ARG A 64 -9.43 -28.92 -1.61
CA ARG A 64 -9.23 -27.94 -0.53
C ARG A 64 -7.89 -28.24 0.16
N PRO A 65 -6.98 -27.26 0.23
CA PRO A 65 -5.69 -27.47 0.88
C PRO A 65 -5.84 -27.48 2.40
N TRP A 66 -5.09 -28.37 3.05
CA TRP A 66 -4.98 -28.50 4.50
C TRP A 66 -3.51 -28.52 4.92
N ALA A 67 -3.22 -27.93 6.07
CA ALA A 67 -1.90 -28.02 6.71
C ALA A 67 -2.02 -28.78 8.03
N SER A 68 -1.00 -29.57 8.35
CA SER A 68 -0.85 -30.28 9.63
C SER A 68 0.63 -30.48 9.97
N VAL A 69 0.92 -31.28 10.98
CA VAL A 69 2.26 -31.65 11.43
C VAL A 69 2.34 -33.16 11.68
N LEU A 70 3.45 -33.76 11.25
CA LEU A 70 3.86 -35.11 11.62
C LEU A 70 5.00 -35.02 12.62
N ALA A 71 4.94 -35.81 13.68
CA ALA A 71 5.96 -35.86 14.72
C ALA A 71 6.48 -37.28 14.91
N GLY A 72 7.76 -37.40 15.27
CA GLY A 72 8.43 -38.66 15.54
C GLY A 72 9.82 -38.43 16.13
N PRO A 73 10.52 -39.47 16.60
CA PRO A 73 11.90 -39.32 17.06
C PRO A 73 12.82 -38.92 15.89
N PRO A 74 13.88 -38.13 16.11
CA PRO A 74 14.87 -37.88 15.06
C PRO A 74 15.31 -39.19 14.39
N GLY A 75 15.31 -39.19 13.06
CA GLY A 75 15.47 -40.40 12.24
C GLY A 75 14.18 -41.00 11.70
N PHE A 76 12.99 -40.55 12.16
CA PHE A 76 11.72 -41.01 11.59
C PHE A 76 11.55 -40.61 10.11
N MET A 77 12.29 -39.60 9.66
CA MET A 77 12.41 -39.22 8.25
C MET A 77 13.73 -39.71 7.68
N THR A 78 13.69 -40.57 6.67
CA THR A 78 14.89 -41.11 6.00
C THR A 78 14.82 -40.95 4.49
N SER A 79 15.94 -40.64 3.85
CA SER A 79 16.01 -40.48 2.39
C SER A 79 16.94 -41.53 1.81
N PRO A 80 16.41 -42.65 1.25
CA PRO A 80 17.25 -43.71 0.70
C PRO A 80 18.02 -43.26 -0.56
N CYS A 81 17.47 -42.29 -1.31
CA CYS A 81 18.14 -41.63 -2.44
C CYS A 81 17.65 -40.18 -2.57
N PRO A 82 18.33 -39.31 -3.35
CA PRO A 82 17.96 -37.90 -3.49
C PRO A 82 16.51 -37.63 -3.94
N LYS A 83 15.85 -38.60 -4.60
CA LYS A 83 14.48 -38.47 -5.12
C LYS A 83 13.39 -39.13 -4.26
N ARG A 84 13.74 -39.66 -3.09
CA ARG A 84 12.80 -40.35 -2.19
C ARG A 84 12.99 -39.88 -0.75
N LEU A 85 11.88 -39.64 -0.06
CA LEU A 85 11.81 -39.41 1.38
C LEU A 85 10.77 -40.34 1.98
N ARG A 86 11.14 -41.08 3.02
CA ARG A 86 10.28 -41.95 3.81
C ARG A 86 10.06 -41.33 5.17
N LEU A 87 8.82 -41.34 5.63
CA LEU A 87 8.42 -40.85 6.94
C LEU A 87 7.74 -42.00 7.69
N GLU A 88 8.31 -42.42 8.82
CA GLU A 88 7.74 -43.44 9.72
C GLU A 88 6.71 -42.80 10.66
N ALA A 89 5.77 -42.04 10.11
CA ALA A 89 4.67 -41.40 10.82
C ALA A 89 3.47 -41.22 9.88
N THR A 90 2.26 -41.25 10.44
CA THR A 90 1.01 -41.03 9.71
C THR A 90 0.15 -39.99 10.44
N LEU A 91 -0.73 -39.32 9.71
CA LEU A 91 -1.74 -38.46 10.33
C LEU A 91 -2.85 -39.31 10.96
N SER A 92 -3.47 -38.77 12.02
CA SER A 92 -4.65 -39.36 12.64
C SER A 92 -5.84 -39.29 11.68
N ASP A 93 -6.75 -40.27 11.69
CA ASP A 93 -8.00 -40.21 10.90
C ASP A 93 -8.89 -39.03 11.30
N SER A 94 -8.67 -38.46 12.49
CA SER A 94 -9.33 -37.25 12.97
C SER A 94 -8.66 -35.95 12.52
N ASP A 95 -7.55 -36.02 11.78
CA ASP A 95 -6.87 -34.88 11.18
C ASP A 95 -7.44 -34.57 9.78
N PRO A 96 -7.89 -33.34 9.50
CA PRO A 96 -8.48 -33.01 8.20
C PRO A 96 -7.50 -33.14 7.02
N ALA A 97 -6.19 -33.08 7.24
CA ALA A 97 -5.18 -33.26 6.20
C ALA A 97 -4.97 -34.73 5.81
N ALA A 98 -5.43 -35.70 6.63
CA ALA A 98 -5.22 -37.13 6.41
C ALA A 98 -5.85 -37.63 5.10
N ALA A 99 -7.03 -37.10 4.73
CA ALA A 99 -7.74 -37.50 3.50
C ALA A 99 -6.94 -37.23 2.20
N GLY A 100 -6.01 -36.28 2.24
CA GLY A 100 -5.13 -35.95 1.12
C GLY A 100 -3.87 -36.80 1.02
N LEU A 101 -3.57 -37.65 2.02
CA LEU A 101 -2.42 -38.56 2.00
C LEU A 101 -2.80 -39.90 1.35
N ARG A 102 -2.71 -39.95 0.03
CA ARG A 102 -2.94 -41.17 -0.75
C ARG A 102 -1.94 -41.30 -1.90
N PRO A 103 -1.60 -42.53 -2.33
CA PRO A 103 -0.72 -42.73 -3.48
C PRO A 103 -1.18 -41.93 -4.71
N GLY A 104 -0.24 -41.25 -5.38
CA GLY A 104 -0.47 -40.37 -6.51
C GLY A 104 -0.85 -38.93 -6.16
N ALA A 105 -1.23 -38.61 -4.91
CA ALA A 105 -1.55 -37.24 -4.52
C ALA A 105 -0.30 -36.38 -4.31
N SER A 106 -0.40 -35.10 -4.67
CA SER A 106 0.64 -34.11 -4.35
C SER A 106 0.69 -33.84 -2.84
N VAL A 107 1.90 -33.69 -2.33
CA VAL A 107 2.16 -33.39 -0.92
C VAL A 107 3.30 -32.39 -0.81
N ALA A 108 3.23 -31.51 0.19
CA ALA A 108 4.29 -30.57 0.50
C ALA A 108 4.76 -30.75 1.93
N LEU A 109 6.05 -30.60 2.16
CA LEU A 109 6.69 -30.62 3.47
C LEU A 109 7.52 -29.36 3.67
N VAL A 110 7.43 -28.81 4.88
CA VAL A 110 8.36 -27.78 5.35
C VAL A 110 8.91 -28.21 6.71
N GLY A 111 10.20 -28.51 6.72
CA GLY A 111 10.95 -28.75 7.94
C GLY A 111 11.46 -27.42 8.48
N VAL A 112 11.17 -27.13 9.75
CA VAL A 112 11.63 -25.92 10.45
C VAL A 112 12.33 -26.33 11.72
N GLU A 113 13.61 -26.00 11.82
CA GLU A 113 14.38 -26.10 13.05
C GLU A 113 14.32 -24.76 13.78
N LEU A 114 13.42 -24.63 14.75
CA LEU A 114 13.16 -23.37 15.44
C LEU A 114 14.39 -22.87 16.21
N GLN A 115 15.28 -23.75 16.68
CA GLN A 115 16.49 -23.36 17.42
C GLN A 115 17.46 -22.53 16.57
N THR A 116 17.61 -22.87 15.29
CA THR A 116 18.56 -22.23 14.37
C THR A 116 17.87 -21.36 13.33
N ARG A 117 16.53 -21.31 13.36
CA ARG A 117 15.66 -20.70 12.34
C ARG A 117 15.86 -21.30 10.94
N ARG A 118 16.50 -22.47 10.83
CA ARG A 118 16.74 -23.13 9.54
C ARG A 118 15.45 -23.74 9.02
N ARG A 119 15.15 -23.49 7.74
CA ARG A 119 13.96 -24.01 7.06
C ARG A 119 14.31 -24.60 5.71
N ASN A 120 13.93 -25.85 5.49
CA ASN A 120 13.98 -26.48 4.17
C ASN A 120 12.59 -26.96 3.76
N ARG A 121 12.30 -26.85 2.48
CA ARG A 121 11.05 -27.28 1.87
C ARG A 121 11.30 -28.45 0.92
N MET A 122 10.33 -29.34 0.84
CA MET A 122 10.27 -30.43 -0.13
C MET A 122 8.83 -30.63 -0.60
N ASN A 123 8.59 -30.51 -1.90
CA ASN A 123 7.32 -30.85 -2.53
C ASN A 123 7.48 -32.13 -3.35
N GLY A 124 6.43 -32.93 -3.39
CA GLY A 124 6.48 -34.24 -4.00
C GLY A 124 5.11 -34.87 -4.26
N VAL A 125 5.16 -36.16 -4.56
CA VAL A 125 3.99 -37.01 -4.76
C VAL A 125 4.10 -38.21 -3.84
N VAL A 126 3.01 -38.56 -3.18
CA VAL A 126 2.95 -39.76 -2.34
C VAL A 126 3.06 -40.98 -3.25
N VAL A 127 4.05 -41.83 -3.01
CA VAL A 127 4.29 -43.08 -3.77
C VAL A 127 3.57 -44.24 -3.09
N ASP A 128 3.68 -44.32 -1.76
CA ASP A 128 3.09 -45.38 -0.97
C ASP A 128 2.62 -44.85 0.38
N THR A 129 1.57 -45.47 0.90
CA THR A 129 1.02 -45.22 2.23
C THR A 129 0.83 -46.54 2.94
N SER A 130 1.50 -46.73 4.06
CA SER A 130 1.36 -47.89 4.92
C SER A 130 0.76 -47.49 6.28
N LYS A 131 0.40 -48.48 7.10
CA LYS A 131 -0.03 -48.23 8.49
C LYS A 131 1.01 -47.51 9.35
N ASN A 132 2.29 -47.58 8.95
CA ASN A 132 3.41 -47.12 9.77
C ASN A 132 4.16 -45.93 9.14
N GLY A 133 3.72 -45.43 7.98
CA GLY A 133 4.44 -44.36 7.32
C GLY A 133 4.04 -44.10 5.88
N ILE A 134 4.63 -43.04 5.33
CA ILE A 134 4.42 -42.57 3.96
C ILE A 134 5.76 -42.48 3.22
N GLU A 135 5.75 -42.81 1.92
CA GLU A 135 6.90 -42.61 1.03
C GLU A 135 6.54 -41.54 -0.02
N VAL A 136 7.43 -40.58 -0.21
CA VAL A 136 7.24 -39.44 -1.10
C VAL A 136 8.34 -39.39 -2.16
N GLU A 137 7.92 -39.26 -3.41
CA GLU A 137 8.78 -38.89 -4.54
C GLU A 137 9.01 -37.39 -4.56
N VAL A 138 10.27 -36.97 -4.53
CA VAL A 138 10.66 -35.56 -4.50
C VAL A 138 10.51 -34.97 -5.90
N ARG A 139 9.74 -33.88 -6.03
CA ARG A 139 9.63 -33.06 -7.24
C ARG A 139 10.38 -31.74 -7.12
N GLN A 140 10.40 -31.14 -5.94
CA GLN A 140 11.18 -29.93 -5.65
C GLN A 140 11.72 -29.96 -4.23
N ALA A 141 12.98 -29.53 -4.04
CA ALA A 141 13.55 -29.35 -2.71
C ALA A 141 14.54 -28.17 -2.67
N PHE A 142 14.45 -27.34 -1.62
CA PHE A 142 15.31 -26.18 -1.43
C PHE A 142 15.30 -25.65 0.00
N GLY A 143 16.38 -24.95 0.36
CA GLY A 143 16.43 -24.13 1.57
C GLY A 143 15.70 -22.81 1.36
N ASN A 144 14.93 -22.39 2.37
CA ASN A 144 14.21 -21.13 2.36
C ASN A 144 14.82 -20.11 3.33
N CYS A 145 14.51 -18.83 3.11
CA CYS A 145 14.96 -17.72 3.95
C CYS A 145 14.48 -17.91 5.40
N PRO A 146 15.33 -17.66 6.44
CA PRO A 146 14.96 -17.85 7.84
C PRO A 146 14.13 -16.68 8.43
N GLN A 147 13.90 -15.61 7.65
CA GLN A 147 13.21 -14.40 8.11
C GLN A 147 11.88 -14.70 8.82
N TYR A 148 11.62 -13.94 9.89
CA TYR A 148 10.40 -13.99 10.70
C TYR A 148 10.15 -15.30 11.45
N ILE A 149 11.08 -16.27 11.43
CA ILE A 149 10.99 -17.46 12.27
C ILE A 149 11.46 -17.09 13.68
N GLN A 150 10.55 -17.06 14.65
CA GLN A 150 10.93 -16.87 16.03
C GLN A 150 11.70 -18.09 16.55
N GLN A 151 12.80 -17.84 17.26
CA GLN A 151 13.66 -18.90 17.76
C GLN A 151 13.06 -19.50 19.03
N ARG A 152 13.04 -20.83 19.11
CA ARG A 152 12.60 -21.58 20.30
C ARG A 152 13.48 -22.79 20.52
N ASN A 153 13.81 -23.03 21.78
CA ASN A 153 14.42 -24.27 22.22
C ASN A 153 13.37 -25.23 22.76
N TYR A 154 13.64 -26.51 22.53
CA TYR A 154 12.85 -27.63 23.00
C TYR A 154 13.78 -28.53 23.80
N SER A 155 13.33 -29.03 24.95
CA SER A 155 14.18 -29.75 25.90
C SER A 155 14.73 -31.08 25.38
N GLY A 156 14.22 -31.56 24.22
CA GLY A 156 14.67 -32.77 23.55
C GLY A 156 14.04 -34.05 24.09
N ARG A 157 13.15 -33.97 25.08
CA ARG A 157 12.45 -35.14 25.63
C ARG A 157 11.31 -35.58 24.71
N HIS A 158 11.57 -36.62 23.92
CA HIS A 158 10.54 -37.21 23.04
C HIS A 158 9.24 -37.48 23.82
N GLN A 159 8.14 -36.88 23.34
CA GLN A 159 6.80 -37.11 23.87
C GLN A 159 6.02 -37.99 22.90
N ASN A 160 5.32 -39.00 23.42
CA ASN A 160 4.42 -39.83 22.60
C ASN A 160 3.12 -39.07 22.37
N LEU A 161 3.11 -38.24 21.34
CA LEU A 161 1.96 -37.45 20.92
C LEU A 161 0.84 -38.35 20.36
N ARG A 162 -0.41 -38.04 20.68
CA ARG A 162 -1.61 -38.71 20.19
C ARG A 162 -2.60 -37.69 19.64
N PRO A 163 -2.38 -37.20 18.41
CA PRO A 163 -3.21 -36.16 17.84
C PRO A 163 -4.69 -36.55 17.72
N THR A 164 -5.57 -35.68 18.24
CA THR A 164 -7.02 -35.82 18.10
C THR A 164 -7.65 -34.53 17.60
N GLY A 165 -8.33 -34.61 16.45
CA GLY A 165 -9.01 -33.48 15.83
C GLY A 165 -10.50 -33.40 16.19
N ARG A 166 -10.97 -32.18 16.41
CA ARG A 166 -12.38 -31.84 16.61
C ARG A 166 -12.79 -30.73 15.66
N ARG A 167 -13.76 -31.01 14.79
CA ARG A 167 -14.37 -30.01 13.92
C ARG A 167 -15.20 -29.01 14.72
N LEU A 168 -15.11 -27.74 14.37
CA LEU A 168 -15.91 -26.67 14.98
C LEU A 168 -17.01 -26.21 14.03
N ALA A 169 -18.11 -25.68 14.59
CA ALA A 169 -19.17 -25.01 13.83
C ALA A 169 -18.80 -23.58 13.37
N GLY A 170 -17.73 -23.03 13.94
CA GLY A 170 -17.20 -21.69 13.67
C GLY A 170 -16.02 -21.39 14.59
N VAL A 171 -15.50 -20.17 14.55
CA VAL A 171 -14.38 -19.77 15.42
C VAL A 171 -14.89 -19.53 16.85
N ASP A 172 -14.69 -20.50 17.73
CA ASP A 172 -14.96 -20.38 19.17
C ASP A 172 -13.86 -19.61 19.92
N ALA A 173 -13.99 -19.51 21.25
CA ALA A 173 -13.05 -18.74 22.07
C ALA A 173 -11.63 -19.35 22.09
N GLU A 174 -11.53 -20.68 22.05
CA GLU A 174 -10.24 -21.38 22.04
C GLU A 174 -9.53 -21.19 20.70
N ALA A 175 -10.23 -21.41 19.59
CA ALA A 175 -9.69 -21.21 18.26
C ALA A 175 -9.31 -19.73 18.02
N ARG A 176 -10.14 -18.78 18.46
CA ARG A 176 -9.83 -17.35 18.38
C ARG A 176 -8.56 -17.03 19.15
N ARG A 177 -8.42 -17.52 20.38
CA ARG A 177 -7.22 -17.30 21.19
C ARG A 177 -5.98 -17.82 20.46
N ILE A 178 -5.99 -19.07 19.99
CA ILE A 178 -4.85 -19.66 19.27
C ILE A 178 -4.46 -18.81 18.06
N LEU A 179 -5.44 -18.42 17.22
CA LEU A 179 -5.18 -17.59 16.05
C LEU A 179 -4.63 -16.21 16.44
N GLU A 180 -5.30 -15.48 17.34
CA GLU A 180 -4.95 -14.10 17.68
C GLU A 180 -3.75 -13.97 18.64
N THR A 181 -3.22 -15.07 19.17
CA THR A 181 -1.93 -15.10 19.88
C THR A 181 -0.80 -15.73 19.06
N ALA A 182 -1.10 -16.34 17.91
CA ALA A 182 -0.10 -16.98 17.08
C ALA A 182 0.96 -15.98 16.61
N ASP A 183 2.20 -16.44 16.58
CA ASP A 183 3.33 -15.74 15.96
C ASP A 183 3.91 -16.48 14.75
N ALA A 184 3.42 -17.69 14.51
CA ALA A 184 3.72 -18.50 13.34
C ALA A 184 2.45 -19.23 12.88
N CYS A 185 2.34 -19.41 11.57
CA CYS A 185 1.40 -20.35 10.97
C CYS A 185 2.02 -21.01 9.75
N PHE A 186 1.43 -22.12 9.32
CA PHE A 186 1.83 -22.90 8.16
C PHE A 186 0.69 -22.89 7.17
N MET A 187 0.92 -22.24 6.04
CA MET A 187 -0.11 -22.03 5.04
C MET A 187 0.02 -23.07 3.94
N ALA A 188 -1.03 -23.88 3.78
CA ALA A 188 -1.16 -24.78 2.65
C ALA A 188 -1.88 -24.11 1.48
N SER A 189 -1.49 -24.43 0.26
CA SER A 189 -2.15 -23.94 -0.95
C SER A 189 -1.93 -24.93 -2.08
N VAL A 190 -2.70 -24.87 -3.15
CA VAL A 190 -2.57 -25.81 -4.27
C VAL A 190 -2.72 -25.11 -5.61
N ALA A 191 -1.79 -25.37 -6.53
CA ALA A 191 -1.96 -25.13 -7.95
C ALA A 191 -2.41 -26.45 -8.59
N PRO A 192 -3.65 -26.52 -9.14
CA PRO A 192 -4.15 -27.73 -9.78
C PRO A 192 -3.19 -28.26 -10.86
N ASP A 193 -2.90 -29.55 -10.82
CA ASP A 193 -2.10 -30.25 -11.83
C ASP A 193 -3.05 -30.69 -12.95
N GLU A 194 -3.28 -29.81 -13.94
CA GLU A 194 -4.15 -30.08 -15.11
C GLU A 194 -3.50 -31.07 -16.12
N GLY A 195 -2.89 -32.14 -15.61
CA GLY A 195 -2.23 -33.17 -16.42
C GLY A 195 -0.89 -32.76 -17.05
N ASN A 196 -0.28 -31.67 -16.57
CA ASN A 196 0.97 -31.13 -17.14
C ASN A 196 2.24 -31.62 -16.41
N GLU A 197 2.11 -32.38 -15.31
CA GLU A 197 3.21 -32.95 -14.50
C GLU A 197 4.35 -31.96 -14.17
N GLU A 198 4.09 -30.66 -14.25
CA GLU A 198 5.11 -29.63 -14.03
C GLU A 198 5.55 -29.68 -12.55
N PRO A 199 6.85 -29.79 -12.25
CA PRO A 199 7.33 -29.92 -10.87
C PRO A 199 6.94 -28.76 -9.94
N SER A 200 6.65 -27.59 -10.49
CA SER A 200 6.21 -26.40 -9.78
C SER A 200 4.70 -26.35 -9.47
N ARG A 201 3.90 -27.30 -9.97
CA ARG A 201 2.47 -27.43 -9.65
C ARG A 201 2.25 -28.41 -8.49
N GLY A 202 1.02 -28.43 -7.99
CA GLY A 202 0.60 -29.26 -6.87
C GLY A 202 0.48 -28.49 -5.55
N VAL A 203 0.57 -29.22 -4.44
CA VAL A 203 0.41 -28.66 -3.10
C VAL A 203 1.69 -27.95 -2.66
N ASP A 204 1.53 -26.87 -1.90
CA ASP A 204 2.57 -26.18 -1.15
C ASP A 204 2.15 -26.09 0.33
N VAL A 205 3.14 -26.14 1.23
CA VAL A 205 3.03 -25.67 2.62
C VAL A 205 4.22 -24.80 2.96
N ASN A 206 3.97 -23.64 3.58
CA ASN A 206 5.05 -22.76 3.97
C ASN A 206 4.80 -22.01 5.28
N HIS A 207 5.88 -21.78 6.03
CA HIS A 207 5.87 -20.97 7.24
C HIS A 207 5.63 -19.49 6.93
N LYS A 208 4.72 -18.88 7.69
CA LYS A 208 4.47 -17.43 7.77
C LYS A 208 4.59 -17.02 9.23
N GLY A 209 5.47 -16.07 9.52
CA GLY A 209 5.74 -15.60 10.88
C GLY A 209 5.54 -14.10 11.02
N GLY A 210 5.26 -13.69 12.25
CA GLY A 210 5.02 -12.30 12.61
C GLY A 210 5.22 -12.09 14.11
N ARG A 211 4.96 -10.86 14.56
CA ARG A 211 4.83 -10.56 16.00
C ARG A 211 3.62 -11.33 16.55
N PRO A 212 3.60 -11.73 17.84
CA PRO A 212 2.45 -12.40 18.43
C PRO A 212 1.14 -11.65 18.15
N GLY A 213 0.17 -12.37 17.60
CA GLY A 213 -1.10 -11.81 17.12
C GLY A 213 -1.06 -11.16 15.74
N PHE A 214 -0.13 -11.60 14.86
CA PHE A 214 -0.11 -11.17 13.46
C PHE A 214 -1.26 -11.77 12.63
N LEU A 215 -1.92 -12.84 13.10
CA LEU A 215 -3.19 -13.29 12.53
C LEU A 215 -4.34 -12.55 13.20
N ARG A 216 -5.34 -12.18 12.41
CA ARG A 216 -6.53 -11.49 12.90
C ARG A 216 -7.79 -12.15 12.42
N VAL A 217 -8.74 -12.37 13.34
CA VAL A 217 -10.04 -12.93 13.00
C VAL A 217 -11.10 -11.82 12.93
N GLU A 218 -11.65 -11.59 11.75
CA GLU A 218 -12.74 -10.62 11.50
C GLU A 218 -14.04 -11.32 11.11
N LYS A 219 -15.17 -10.67 11.39
CA LYS A 219 -16.49 -11.13 10.94
C LYS A 219 -17.14 -10.03 10.12
N ARG A 220 -17.56 -10.35 8.89
CA ARG A 220 -18.21 -9.41 7.96
C ARG A 220 -19.35 -10.12 7.23
N ASN A 221 -20.53 -9.50 7.20
CA ASN A 221 -21.72 -10.02 6.52
C ASN A 221 -22.05 -11.50 6.87
N GLY A 222 -21.85 -11.89 8.13
CA GLY A 222 -22.08 -13.26 8.60
C GLY A 222 -20.92 -14.24 8.39
N SER A 223 -20.01 -13.97 7.46
CA SER A 223 -18.80 -14.77 7.21
C SER A 223 -17.66 -14.39 8.15
N THR A 224 -16.81 -15.36 8.49
CA THR A 224 -15.61 -15.17 9.33
C THR A 224 -14.36 -15.29 8.49
N PHE A 225 -13.41 -14.39 8.69
CA PHE A 225 -12.18 -14.28 7.92
C PHE A 225 -10.96 -14.30 8.83
N VAL A 226 -9.87 -14.90 8.36
CA VAL A 226 -8.53 -14.72 8.92
C VAL A 226 -7.73 -13.82 7.99
N LEU A 227 -7.20 -12.72 8.52
CA LEU A 227 -6.27 -11.85 7.83
C LEU A 227 -4.86 -12.01 8.40
N LEU A 228 -3.87 -11.95 7.52
CA LEU A 228 -2.48 -11.92 7.90
C LEU A 228 -1.66 -11.03 6.94
N PRO A 229 -0.66 -10.30 7.46
CA PRO A 229 0.30 -9.60 6.62
C PRO A 229 1.26 -10.58 5.94
N ASP A 230 1.63 -10.28 4.70
CA ASP A 230 2.75 -10.92 4.02
C ASP A 230 3.89 -9.90 3.90
N PHE A 231 5.03 -10.25 4.49
CA PHE A 231 6.21 -9.42 4.56
C PHE A 231 7.19 -9.74 3.43
N ILE A 232 8.20 -8.88 3.25
CA ILE A 232 9.21 -9.07 2.21
C ILE A 232 9.97 -10.40 2.40
N GLY A 233 10.22 -11.12 1.31
CA GLY A 233 10.90 -12.40 1.34
C GLY A 233 11.76 -12.62 0.10
N ASN A 234 11.95 -13.89 -0.28
CA ASN A 234 12.79 -14.27 -1.42
C ASN A 234 12.10 -14.14 -2.81
N PHE A 235 10.91 -13.57 -2.85
CA PHE A 235 10.09 -13.39 -4.06
C PHE A 235 9.68 -14.67 -4.78
N PHE A 236 9.80 -15.87 -4.18
CA PHE A 236 9.39 -17.11 -4.86
C PHE A 236 7.87 -17.20 -5.03
N PHE A 237 7.12 -16.67 -4.06
CA PHE A 237 5.66 -16.57 -4.05
C PHE A 237 4.90 -17.88 -4.28
N ASN A 238 5.46 -19.03 -3.89
CA ASN A 238 4.81 -20.33 -4.11
C ASN A 238 3.37 -20.39 -3.57
N THR A 239 3.18 -19.98 -2.32
CA THR A 239 1.86 -19.99 -1.70
C THR A 239 0.90 -18.98 -2.35
N LEU A 240 1.41 -17.80 -2.73
CA LEU A 240 0.59 -16.74 -3.30
C LEU A 240 0.25 -17.00 -4.77
N GLY A 241 1.16 -17.63 -5.52
CA GLY A 241 0.93 -18.06 -6.89
C GLY A 241 -0.16 -19.12 -6.97
N ASN A 242 -0.16 -20.07 -6.03
CA ASN A 242 -1.24 -21.04 -5.85
C ASN A 242 -2.59 -20.35 -5.54
N ILE A 243 -2.60 -19.39 -4.61
CA ILE A 243 -3.81 -18.61 -4.29
C ILE A 243 -4.30 -17.82 -5.51
N ALA A 244 -3.39 -17.24 -6.30
CA ALA A 244 -3.74 -16.45 -7.48
C ALA A 244 -4.43 -17.29 -8.57
N VAL A 245 -4.12 -18.59 -8.68
CA VAL A 245 -4.71 -19.48 -9.69
C VAL A 245 -5.93 -20.25 -9.18
N ASN A 246 -5.98 -20.58 -7.88
CA ASN A 246 -7.00 -21.50 -7.35
C ASN A 246 -7.91 -20.88 -6.27
N GLY A 247 -7.56 -19.70 -5.74
CA GLY A 247 -8.42 -18.95 -4.81
C GLY A 247 -8.73 -19.66 -3.49
N VAL A 248 -7.96 -20.66 -3.08
CA VAL A 248 -8.14 -21.40 -1.82
C VAL A 248 -6.83 -21.56 -1.06
N ALA A 249 -6.90 -21.53 0.26
CA ALA A 249 -5.76 -21.78 1.14
C ALA A 249 -6.19 -22.46 2.44
N GLY A 250 -5.27 -23.26 2.98
CA GLY A 250 -5.34 -23.86 4.30
C GLY A 250 -4.35 -23.15 5.24
N LEU A 251 -4.65 -23.15 6.52
CA LEU A 251 -3.79 -22.54 7.54
C LEU A 251 -3.76 -23.43 8.78
N PHE A 252 -2.55 -23.70 9.27
CA PHE A 252 -2.29 -24.39 10.52
C PHE A 252 -1.55 -23.46 11.49
N ALA A 253 -2.19 -23.08 12.58
CA ALA A 253 -1.64 -22.21 13.61
C ALA A 253 -1.38 -23.03 14.90
N PRO A 254 -0.12 -23.40 15.19
CA PRO A 254 0.21 -24.09 16.42
C PRO A 254 0.21 -23.16 17.63
N ASP A 255 -0.23 -23.68 18.76
CA ASP A 255 -0.02 -23.10 20.08
C ASP A 255 1.06 -23.90 20.82
N PHE A 256 2.28 -23.36 20.80
CA PHE A 256 3.45 -23.97 21.45
C PHE A 256 3.30 -24.13 22.97
N THR A 257 2.35 -23.44 23.61
CA THR A 257 2.13 -23.56 25.05
C THR A 257 1.23 -24.75 25.39
N SER A 258 0.12 -24.92 24.67
CA SER A 258 -0.82 -26.02 24.93
C SER A 258 -0.45 -27.32 24.21
N GLY A 259 0.31 -27.23 23.13
CA GLY A 259 0.56 -28.36 22.21
C GLY A 259 -0.61 -28.63 21.26
N SER A 260 -1.65 -27.79 21.27
CA SER A 260 -2.77 -27.84 20.33
C SER A 260 -2.53 -26.92 19.13
N ALA A 261 -3.34 -27.05 18.09
CA ALA A 261 -3.31 -26.17 16.93
C ALA A 261 -4.71 -25.95 16.36
N VAL A 262 -4.88 -24.84 15.64
CA VAL A 262 -6.02 -24.61 14.76
C VAL A 262 -5.62 -25.00 13.34
N SER A 263 -6.41 -25.86 12.70
CA SER A 263 -6.32 -26.14 11.26
C SER A 263 -7.60 -25.66 10.57
N LEU A 264 -7.48 -24.88 9.50
CA LEU A 264 -8.61 -24.36 8.74
C LEU A 264 -8.34 -24.39 7.24
N THR A 265 -9.41 -24.36 6.46
CA THR A 265 -9.38 -24.19 5.00
C THR A 265 -10.47 -23.22 4.57
N GLY A 266 -10.27 -22.55 3.43
CA GLY A 266 -11.24 -21.60 2.93
C GLY A 266 -10.84 -20.88 1.65
N GLN A 267 -11.74 -20.03 1.18
CA GLN A 267 -11.51 -19.16 0.03
C GLN A 267 -10.47 -18.09 0.39
N ALA A 268 -9.42 -17.98 -0.41
CA ALA A 268 -8.29 -17.10 -0.16
C ALA A 268 -8.10 -16.07 -1.27
N ARG A 269 -7.73 -14.84 -0.89
CA ARG A 269 -7.35 -13.79 -1.84
C ARG A 269 -6.20 -12.95 -1.35
N ILE A 270 -5.48 -12.35 -2.29
CA ILE A 270 -4.39 -11.42 -2.03
C ILE A 270 -4.94 -9.99 -2.12
N ILE A 271 -4.76 -9.21 -1.05
CA ILE A 271 -5.11 -7.81 -0.98
C ILE A 271 -3.87 -6.99 -1.29
N TRP A 272 -3.89 -6.32 -2.44
CA TRP A 272 -2.76 -5.55 -2.99
C TRP A 272 -2.80 -4.06 -2.64
N ALA A 273 -3.95 -3.56 -2.21
CA ALA A 273 -4.19 -2.18 -1.83
C ALA A 273 -5.35 -2.12 -0.83
N GLY A 274 -5.35 -1.09 0.02
CA GLY A 274 -6.38 -0.87 1.01
C GLY A 274 -5.81 -0.19 2.25
N GLU A 275 -6.67 0.52 2.98
CA GLU A 275 -6.27 1.34 4.12
C GLU A 275 -5.56 0.52 5.22
N GLN A 276 -6.06 -0.67 5.53
CA GLN A 276 -5.41 -1.60 6.47
C GLN A 276 -3.97 -1.93 6.06
N LEU A 277 -3.73 -2.17 4.77
CA LEU A 277 -2.40 -2.49 4.23
C LEU A 277 -1.47 -1.27 4.26
N GLU A 278 -1.97 -0.09 3.88
CA GLU A 278 -1.18 1.15 3.88
C GLU A 278 -0.71 1.56 5.28
N ILE A 279 -1.48 1.21 6.31
CA ILE A 279 -1.15 1.48 7.72
C ILE A 279 -0.23 0.40 8.31
N PHE A 280 -0.37 -0.87 7.90
CA PHE A 280 0.36 -1.97 8.50
C PHE A 280 1.85 -1.91 8.14
N ALA A 281 2.68 -1.45 9.09
CA ALA A 281 4.11 -1.29 8.86
C ALA A 281 4.79 -2.62 8.45
N GLY A 282 5.60 -2.55 7.39
CA GLY A 282 6.34 -3.70 6.84
C GLY A 282 5.52 -4.65 5.95
N ALA A 283 4.18 -4.61 5.98
CA ALA A 283 3.36 -5.47 5.12
C ALA A 283 3.46 -5.02 3.65
N GLU A 284 3.73 -5.96 2.75
CA GLU A 284 3.75 -5.70 1.30
C GLU A 284 2.37 -5.96 0.67
N ARG A 285 1.57 -6.81 1.32
CA ARG A 285 0.21 -7.21 0.96
C ARG A 285 -0.44 -7.90 2.16
N LEU A 286 -1.76 -8.07 2.11
CA LEU A 286 -2.48 -8.91 3.07
C LEU A 286 -2.99 -10.16 2.37
N ILE A 287 -3.06 -11.26 3.12
CA ILE A 287 -3.76 -12.48 2.70
C ILE A 287 -5.01 -12.56 3.55
N GLU A 288 -6.13 -12.83 2.90
CA GLU A 288 -7.42 -13.00 3.54
C GLU A 288 -7.97 -14.37 3.20
N ILE A 289 -8.39 -15.13 4.21
CA ILE A 289 -9.03 -16.44 4.08
C ILE A 289 -10.43 -16.36 4.69
N ALA A 290 -11.47 -16.50 3.87
CA ALA A 290 -12.83 -16.72 4.33
C ALA A 290 -12.97 -18.18 4.77
N ILE A 291 -13.23 -18.41 6.06
CA ILE A 291 -13.20 -19.76 6.64
C ILE A 291 -14.41 -20.57 6.15
N ASP A 292 -14.14 -21.66 5.44
CA ASP A 292 -15.15 -22.65 5.06
C ASP A 292 -15.25 -23.75 6.11
N GLU A 293 -14.11 -24.16 6.67
CA GLU A 293 -14.04 -25.22 7.68
C GLU A 293 -12.87 -25.00 8.64
N ILE A 294 -13.08 -25.31 9.93
CA ILE A 294 -12.09 -25.11 10.99
C ILE A 294 -12.15 -26.25 12.02
N TRP A 295 -10.97 -26.66 12.47
CA TRP A 295 -10.72 -27.74 13.41
C TRP A 295 -9.74 -27.28 14.50
N ILE A 296 -9.89 -27.83 15.69
CA ILE A 296 -8.83 -27.85 16.70
C ILE A 296 -8.23 -29.25 16.69
N VAL A 297 -6.89 -29.33 16.62
CA VAL A 297 -6.15 -30.58 16.72
C VAL A 297 -5.29 -30.51 17.97
N GLU A 298 -5.57 -31.38 18.93
CA GLU A 298 -4.90 -31.42 20.23
C GLU A 298 -3.68 -32.35 20.17
N ASP A 299 -2.70 -32.13 21.05
CA ASP A 299 -1.53 -33.00 21.23
C ASP A 299 -0.70 -33.22 19.94
N VAL A 300 -0.50 -32.15 19.16
CA VAL A 300 0.23 -32.15 17.89
C VAL A 300 1.69 -31.72 17.99
N LEU A 301 2.05 -31.03 19.08
CA LEU A 301 3.41 -30.59 19.36
C LEU A 301 3.80 -30.88 20.82
N PRO A 302 5.10 -31.05 21.12
CA PRO A 302 5.57 -31.09 22.50
C PRO A 302 5.22 -29.80 23.25
N ARG A 303 5.14 -29.85 24.59
CA ARG A 303 4.71 -28.72 25.45
C ARG A 303 5.86 -28.00 26.18
N ASP A 304 7.08 -28.48 26.02
CA ASP A 304 8.30 -28.05 26.72
C ASP A 304 9.16 -27.13 25.84
N TRP A 305 8.50 -26.14 25.23
CA TRP A 305 9.15 -25.04 24.53
C TRP A 305 9.50 -23.92 25.52
N ASP A 306 10.63 -23.26 25.28
CA ASP A 306 10.95 -22.02 25.98
C ASP A 306 10.15 -20.84 25.41
N THR A 307 10.32 -19.67 26.06
CA THR A 307 9.78 -18.42 25.53
C THR A 307 10.52 -18.07 24.25
N ALA A 308 9.76 -17.70 23.22
CA ALA A 308 10.31 -17.39 21.91
C ALA A 308 11.23 -16.17 21.93
N GLU A 309 12.38 -16.28 21.27
CA GLU A 309 13.25 -15.15 20.98
C GLU A 309 12.89 -14.56 19.61
N GLU A 310 12.55 -13.27 19.62
CA GLU A 310 12.04 -12.52 18.47
C GLU A 310 13.05 -12.53 17.31
N ALA A 311 12.54 -12.70 16.07
CA ALA A 311 13.36 -12.65 14.87
C ALA A 311 13.83 -11.21 14.57
N PRO A 312 15.04 -11.00 14.04
CA PRO A 312 15.63 -9.66 13.87
C PRO A 312 14.80 -8.70 13.01
N GLU A 313 13.98 -9.23 12.12
CA GLU A 313 13.16 -8.42 11.20
C GLU A 313 11.86 -7.91 11.85
N LEU A 314 11.36 -8.60 12.87
CA LEU A 314 10.05 -8.32 13.47
C LEU A 314 9.92 -6.95 14.15
N PRO A 315 10.96 -6.37 14.80
CA PRO A 315 10.88 -5.02 15.36
C PRO A 315 10.49 -3.92 14.34
N SER A 316 10.76 -4.14 13.05
CA SER A 316 10.38 -3.22 11.96
C SER A 316 8.94 -3.39 11.46
N THR A 317 8.21 -4.38 11.98
CA THR A 317 6.84 -4.72 11.54
C THR A 317 5.77 -4.19 12.49
N GLY A 318 4.63 -3.80 11.91
CA GLY A 318 3.49 -3.27 12.65
C GLY A 318 2.63 -4.34 13.31
N THR A 319 1.59 -3.89 14.02
CA THR A 319 0.58 -4.77 14.63
C THR A 319 -0.83 -4.43 14.19
N TRP A 320 -1.74 -5.40 14.23
CA TRP A 320 -3.17 -5.13 14.01
C TRP A 320 -3.75 -4.12 15.00
N ARG A 321 -3.21 -4.04 16.21
CA ARG A 321 -3.60 -3.03 17.20
C ARG A 321 -3.27 -1.62 16.72
N GLU A 322 -2.06 -1.39 16.21
CA GLU A 322 -1.68 -0.10 15.62
C GLU A 322 -2.57 0.26 14.43
N VAL A 323 -2.87 -0.72 13.58
CA VAL A 323 -3.80 -0.54 12.45
C VAL A 323 -5.19 -0.13 12.94
N GLN A 324 -5.74 -0.79 13.96
CA GLN A 324 -7.04 -0.41 14.52
C GLN A 324 -7.05 0.97 15.14
N HIS A 325 -6.02 1.30 15.91
CA HIS A 325 -5.90 2.64 16.50
C HIS A 325 -5.77 3.73 15.43
N ALA A 326 -5.16 3.43 14.28
CA ALA A 326 -5.07 4.37 13.16
C ALA A 326 -6.38 4.46 12.38
N LEU A 327 -7.06 3.34 12.12
CA LEU A 327 -8.36 3.32 11.46
C LEU A 327 -9.46 3.99 12.28
N GLN A 328 -9.48 3.79 13.61
CA GLN A 328 -10.39 4.53 14.49
C GLN A 328 -10.12 6.04 14.40
N ARG A 329 -8.86 6.47 14.42
CA ARG A 329 -8.48 7.88 14.18
C ARG A 329 -8.80 8.40 12.77
N ASN A 330 -9.01 7.52 11.80
CA ASN A 330 -9.44 7.88 10.45
C ASN A 330 -10.98 7.90 10.33
N ASN A 331 -11.69 7.04 11.06
CA ASN A 331 -13.15 6.91 11.08
C ASN A 331 -13.85 7.83 12.09
N ASP A 332 -13.13 8.33 13.10
CA ASP A 332 -13.54 9.47 13.93
C ASP A 332 -13.49 10.71 13.03
N GLY A 333 -14.58 10.93 12.29
CA GLY A 333 -14.66 11.69 11.04
C GLY A 333 -14.18 13.13 11.11
N ASP A 334 -13.75 13.66 9.95
CA ASP A 334 -13.48 15.07 9.59
C ASP A 334 -13.09 16.05 10.71
N HIS A 335 -12.35 15.59 11.72
CA HIS A 335 -11.91 16.46 12.79
C HIS A 335 -10.78 17.34 12.29
N ASP A 336 -10.94 18.65 12.50
CA ASP A 336 -9.86 19.63 12.36
C ASP A 336 -8.62 19.13 13.13
N LEU A 337 -7.49 19.09 12.45
CA LEU A 337 -6.17 18.99 13.04
C LEU A 337 -5.87 20.31 13.77
N ASP A 338 -5.57 20.23 15.05
CA ASP A 338 -4.99 21.34 15.80
C ASP A 338 -3.46 21.26 15.67
N LEU A 339 -2.90 22.16 14.87
CA LEU A 339 -1.49 22.24 14.56
C LEU A 339 -0.83 23.42 15.26
N GLU A 340 0.46 23.30 15.55
CA GLU A 340 1.30 24.35 16.13
C GLU A 340 2.45 24.68 15.17
N VAL A 341 2.74 25.96 14.98
CA VAL A 341 3.88 26.45 14.21
C VAL A 341 5.16 26.17 14.98
N VAL A 342 5.99 25.26 14.49
CA VAL A 342 7.26 24.89 15.12
C VAL A 342 8.47 25.56 14.47
N SER A 343 8.34 26.04 13.24
CA SER A 343 9.42 26.75 12.54
C SER A 343 8.87 27.64 11.43
N LEU A 344 9.57 28.76 11.19
CA LEU A 344 9.33 29.72 10.11
C LEU A 344 10.64 29.96 9.37
N MET A 345 10.60 29.99 8.04
CA MET A 345 11.77 30.21 7.20
C MET A 345 11.40 31.01 5.94
N ASP A 346 12.09 32.11 5.69
CA ASP A 346 11.95 32.85 4.42
C ASP A 346 12.77 32.14 3.34
N GLU A 347 12.08 31.62 2.31
CA GLU A 347 12.69 30.83 1.23
C GLU A 347 13.31 31.74 0.15
N CYS A 348 12.63 32.85 -0.15
CA CYS A 348 13.07 33.90 -1.06
C CYS A 348 12.19 35.15 -0.87
N GLU A 349 12.41 36.20 -1.66
CA GLU A 349 11.63 37.42 -1.59
C GLU A 349 10.13 37.14 -1.83
N GLY A 350 9.30 37.32 -0.79
CA GLY A 350 7.86 37.11 -0.84
C GLY A 350 7.40 35.64 -0.76
N VAL A 351 8.25 34.71 -0.30
CA VAL A 351 7.84 33.32 -0.01
C VAL A 351 8.36 32.89 1.36
N ARG A 352 7.45 32.40 2.22
CA ARG A 352 7.76 31.93 3.56
C ARG A 352 7.25 30.50 3.76
N SER A 353 8.12 29.63 4.26
CA SER A 353 7.80 28.29 4.74
C SER A 353 7.38 28.31 6.20
N ILE A 354 6.35 27.51 6.52
CA ILE A 354 5.78 27.32 7.85
C ILE A 354 5.75 25.83 8.13
N VAL A 355 6.43 25.40 9.19
CA VAL A 355 6.45 24.00 9.63
C VAL A 355 5.44 23.83 10.77
N LEU A 356 4.55 22.85 10.61
CA LEU A 356 3.39 22.60 11.45
C LEU A 356 3.50 21.21 12.07
N ALA A 357 3.47 21.12 13.40
CA ALA A 357 3.41 19.85 14.13
C ALA A 357 2.08 19.71 14.86
N SER A 358 1.71 18.49 15.29
CA SER A 358 0.50 18.30 16.09
C SER A 358 0.62 19.00 17.44
N SER A 359 -0.34 19.85 17.81
CA SER A 359 -0.34 20.54 19.12
C SER A 359 -0.40 19.56 20.30
N ASP A 360 -0.95 18.36 20.10
CA ASP A 360 -1.04 17.31 21.11
C ASP A 360 0.10 16.28 21.04
N ARG A 361 1.12 16.55 20.20
CA ARG A 361 2.27 15.67 19.92
C ARG A 361 1.91 14.27 19.40
N LYS A 362 0.68 14.05 18.94
CA LYS A 362 0.33 12.79 18.28
C LYS A 362 0.88 12.75 16.85
N PRO A 363 1.13 11.55 16.29
CA PRO A 363 1.52 11.40 14.90
C PRO A 363 0.43 11.96 13.96
N LEU A 364 0.85 12.81 13.03
CA LEU A 364 -0.02 13.36 11.99
C LEU A 364 -0.45 12.27 10.98
N PRO A 365 -1.59 12.46 10.29
CA PRO A 365 -1.98 11.61 9.16
C PRO A 365 -0.88 11.55 8.09
N MET A 366 -0.74 10.41 7.42
CA MET A 366 0.12 10.34 6.22
C MET A 366 -0.56 11.05 5.05
N PHE A 367 0.26 11.57 4.12
CA PHE A 367 -0.19 12.17 2.87
C PHE A 367 0.63 11.65 1.69
N LYS A 368 0.11 11.82 0.48
CA LYS A 368 0.81 11.50 -0.78
C LYS A 368 1.56 12.74 -1.30
N PRO A 369 2.78 12.60 -1.83
CA PRO A 369 3.57 13.76 -2.28
C PRO A 369 2.86 14.51 -3.40
N GLY A 370 2.52 15.77 -3.14
CA GLY A 370 1.73 16.63 -4.03
C GLY A 370 0.38 17.06 -3.45
N GLN A 371 -0.12 16.38 -2.40
CA GLN A 371 -1.34 16.78 -1.70
C GLN A 371 -1.22 18.16 -1.00
N TYR A 372 -2.37 18.77 -0.75
CA TYR A 372 -2.50 20.05 -0.07
C TYR A 372 -3.14 19.94 1.31
N LEU A 373 -2.88 20.95 2.13
CA LEU A 373 -3.42 21.12 3.47
C LEU A 373 -4.40 22.31 3.49
N PRO A 374 -5.70 22.07 3.68
CA PRO A 374 -6.66 23.14 3.96
C PRO A 374 -6.42 23.68 5.37
N ILE A 375 -6.31 25.01 5.51
CA ILE A 375 -6.12 25.67 6.80
C ILE A 375 -7.22 26.70 7.06
N VAL A 376 -7.52 26.92 8.33
CA VAL A 376 -8.49 27.90 8.83
C VAL A 376 -7.79 28.80 9.84
N LEU A 377 -7.76 30.10 9.55
CA LEU A 377 -7.20 31.12 10.42
C LEU A 377 -8.31 31.91 11.11
N LYS A 378 -8.25 31.96 12.44
CA LYS A 378 -9.13 32.79 13.26
C LYS A 378 -8.35 34.04 13.67
N ARG A 379 -8.76 35.20 13.16
CA ARG A 379 -8.05 36.49 13.37
C ARG A 379 -8.39 37.17 14.70
N GLY A 380 -9.59 36.91 15.25
CA GLY A 380 -10.03 37.46 16.53
C GLY A 380 -11.50 37.13 16.85
N PRO A 381 -11.99 37.45 18.05
CA PRO A 381 -13.41 37.26 18.42
C PRO A 381 -14.33 38.08 17.51
N GLY A 382 -15.28 37.42 16.82
CA GLY A 382 -16.26 38.07 15.95
C GLY A 382 -15.83 38.29 14.49
N GLU A 383 -14.58 38.01 14.15
CA GLU A 383 -14.10 38.08 12.76
C GLU A 383 -14.41 36.79 11.98
N LYS A 384 -14.77 36.94 10.70
CA LYS A 384 -14.94 35.78 9.81
C LYS A 384 -13.60 35.05 9.65
N PRO A 385 -13.58 33.71 9.80
CA PRO A 385 -12.36 32.93 9.60
C PRO A 385 -11.88 33.04 8.15
N LEU A 386 -10.57 33.06 7.96
CA LEU A 386 -9.96 33.02 6.64
C LEU A 386 -9.58 31.56 6.31
N HIS A 387 -9.95 31.12 5.11
CA HIS A 387 -9.70 29.76 4.64
C HIS A 387 -8.63 29.77 3.55
N GLY A 388 -7.60 28.96 3.72
CA GLY A 388 -6.49 28.83 2.77
C GLY A 388 -6.25 27.38 2.39
N THR A 389 -5.61 27.16 1.25
CA THR A 389 -5.21 25.82 0.82
C THR A 389 -3.79 25.91 0.27
N TYR A 390 -2.89 25.11 0.83
CA TYR A 390 -1.47 25.15 0.49
C TYR A 390 -0.94 23.74 0.29
N SER A 391 -0.27 23.50 -0.85
CA SER A 391 0.43 22.24 -1.09
C SER A 391 1.45 21.98 0.02
N ILE A 392 1.52 20.74 0.49
CA ILE A 392 2.54 20.34 1.46
C ILE A 392 3.86 20.24 0.69
N SER A 393 4.83 21.07 1.07
CA SER A 393 6.10 21.27 0.35
C SER A 393 7.25 20.43 0.91
N SER A 394 6.97 19.39 1.68
CA SER A 394 7.97 18.47 2.25
C SER A 394 7.66 17.01 1.93
N GLU A 395 8.63 16.13 2.15
CA GLU A 395 8.44 14.68 2.13
C GLU A 395 7.33 14.22 3.11
N PRO A 396 6.59 13.15 2.80
CA PRO A 396 5.62 12.55 3.70
C PRO A 396 6.22 12.15 5.05
N ALA A 397 5.74 12.79 6.12
CA ALA A 397 6.16 12.52 7.47
C ALA A 397 4.96 12.58 8.44
N ARG A 398 5.03 11.79 9.52
CA ARG A 398 4.05 11.85 10.62
C ARG A 398 4.43 12.84 11.71
N SER A 399 5.62 13.44 11.65
CA SER A 399 6.13 14.37 12.66
C SER A 399 5.69 15.81 12.42
N SER A 400 5.64 16.25 11.17
CA SER A 400 5.28 17.62 10.81
C SER A 400 4.91 17.73 9.32
N TYR A 401 4.19 18.81 8.97
CA TYR A 401 3.98 19.25 7.59
C TYR A 401 4.69 20.57 7.35
N ARG A 402 5.27 20.78 6.16
CA ARG A 402 5.71 22.11 5.70
C ARG A 402 4.73 22.63 4.67
N ILE A 403 4.21 23.84 4.86
CA ILE A 403 3.54 24.61 3.80
C ILE A 403 4.41 25.81 3.43
N SER A 404 4.38 26.24 2.18
CA SER A 404 5.16 27.40 1.73
C SER A 404 4.26 28.38 1.00
N VAL A 405 4.22 29.61 1.50
CA VAL A 405 3.19 30.60 1.21
C VAL A 405 3.81 31.78 0.48
N SER A 406 3.34 32.05 -0.74
CA SER A 406 3.72 33.27 -1.46
C SER A 406 2.85 34.44 -1.01
N LEU A 407 3.47 35.61 -0.84
CA LEU A 407 2.78 36.86 -0.51
C LEU A 407 1.88 37.27 -1.67
N ALA A 408 0.60 37.54 -1.38
CA ALA A 408 -0.33 38.06 -2.39
C ALA A 408 0.13 39.41 -2.93
N SER A 409 -0.16 39.68 -4.20
CA SER A 409 0.10 40.98 -4.85
C SER A 409 -0.61 42.13 -4.12
N GLU A 410 -0.01 43.33 -4.19
CA GLU A 410 -0.47 44.54 -3.51
C GLU A 410 -1.97 44.82 -3.73
N GLY A 411 -2.67 45.18 -2.64
CA GLY A 411 -4.11 45.52 -2.66
C GLY A 411 -5.05 44.46 -2.09
N ASN A 412 -4.58 43.26 -1.73
CA ASN A 412 -5.41 42.17 -1.17
C ASN A 412 -5.06 41.87 0.30
N HIS A 413 -5.21 42.88 1.16
CA HIS A 413 -4.85 42.83 2.59
C HIS A 413 -5.69 41.85 3.43
N ASP A 414 -6.84 41.40 2.92
CA ASP A 414 -7.71 40.40 3.56
C ASP A 414 -7.40 38.94 3.16
N SER A 415 -6.29 38.69 2.44
CA SER A 415 -5.89 37.34 2.07
C SER A 415 -5.18 36.59 3.22
N VAL A 416 -5.40 35.28 3.30
CA VAL A 416 -4.71 34.36 4.23
C VAL A 416 -3.19 34.51 4.13
N SER A 417 -2.67 34.62 2.90
CA SER A 417 -1.24 34.79 2.64
C SER A 417 -0.68 36.09 3.22
N ALA A 418 -1.39 37.21 3.06
CA ALA A 418 -0.94 38.49 3.63
C ALA A 418 -0.93 38.43 5.16
N TRP A 419 -1.96 37.82 5.75
CA TRP A 419 -2.03 37.65 7.20
C TRP A 419 -0.88 36.78 7.73
N LEU A 420 -0.61 35.64 7.09
CA LEU A 420 0.47 34.74 7.49
C LEU A 420 1.84 35.43 7.41
N HIS A 421 2.10 36.21 6.37
CA HIS A 421 3.37 36.94 6.27
C HIS A 421 3.54 38.02 7.35
N ALA A 422 2.46 38.69 7.71
CA ALA A 422 2.50 39.82 8.65
C ALA A 422 2.42 39.40 10.14
N ASN A 423 1.73 38.31 10.48
CA ASN A 423 1.33 38.04 11.86
C ASN A 423 1.80 36.69 12.43
N ILE A 424 2.14 35.70 11.59
CA ILE A 424 2.43 34.35 12.10
C ILE A 424 3.74 34.32 12.91
N SER A 425 3.72 33.63 14.04
CA SER A 425 4.86 33.41 14.94
C SER A 425 5.00 31.93 15.32
N VAL A 426 6.21 31.52 15.71
CA VAL A 426 6.43 30.19 16.30
C VAL A 426 5.63 30.06 17.60
N GLY A 427 4.94 28.94 17.76
CA GLY A 427 4.00 28.67 18.86
C GLY A 427 2.54 28.98 18.52
N ASP A 428 2.26 29.66 17.41
CA ASP A 428 0.88 29.92 16.99
C ASP A 428 0.15 28.64 16.62
N LYS A 429 -1.16 28.61 16.90
CA LYS A 429 -2.03 27.48 16.59
C LYS A 429 -2.79 27.70 15.30
N ILE A 430 -2.77 26.71 14.42
CA ILE A 430 -3.48 26.69 13.15
C ILE A 430 -4.41 25.49 13.14
N LYS A 431 -5.69 25.74 12.83
CA LYS A 431 -6.63 24.66 12.51
C LYS A 431 -6.46 24.26 11.05
N ALA A 432 -6.41 22.97 10.79
CA ALA A 432 -6.29 22.44 9.45
C ALA A 432 -7.22 21.24 9.25
N SER A 433 -7.71 21.01 8.05
CA SER A 433 -8.30 19.72 7.71
C SER A 433 -7.19 18.71 7.40
N ARG A 434 -7.56 17.44 7.21
CA ARG A 434 -6.59 16.42 6.73
C ARG A 434 -6.03 16.80 5.35
N PRO A 435 -4.83 16.32 4.99
CA PRO A 435 -4.30 16.44 3.63
C PRO A 435 -5.28 15.87 2.59
N ARG A 436 -5.48 16.59 1.48
CA ARG A 436 -6.40 16.24 0.39
C ARG A 436 -5.75 16.53 -0.98
N GLY A 437 -6.41 16.13 -2.05
CA GLY A 437 -5.99 16.40 -3.43
C GLY A 437 -5.57 15.14 -4.20
N GLY A 438 -5.86 15.13 -5.50
CA GLY A 438 -5.51 14.06 -6.45
C GLY A 438 -4.24 14.30 -7.25
N PHE A 439 -3.60 15.47 -7.09
CA PHE A 439 -2.33 15.80 -7.74
C PHE A 439 -1.15 15.24 -6.96
N HIS A 440 -0.87 13.94 -7.12
CA HIS A 440 0.23 13.29 -6.43
C HIS A 440 0.94 12.28 -7.32
N VAL A 441 2.23 12.05 -7.07
CA VAL A 441 2.99 11.03 -7.81
C VAL A 441 2.72 9.62 -7.28
N ASP A 442 2.69 8.62 -8.17
CA ASP A 442 2.80 7.22 -7.76
C ASP A 442 4.28 6.90 -7.48
N THR A 443 4.60 6.66 -6.21
CA THR A 443 5.96 6.34 -5.76
C THR A 443 6.43 4.95 -6.20
N LYS A 444 5.52 4.09 -6.68
CA LYS A 444 5.82 2.72 -7.13
C LYS A 444 6.01 2.60 -8.65
N SER A 445 5.55 3.58 -9.43
CA SER A 445 5.71 3.59 -10.88
C SER A 445 7.21 3.60 -11.25
N PRO A 446 7.66 2.78 -12.23
CA PRO A 446 9.03 2.83 -12.71
C PRO A 446 9.27 3.93 -13.76
N LYS A 447 8.22 4.58 -14.26
CA LYS A 447 8.31 5.59 -15.33
C LYS A 447 9.14 6.79 -14.92
N ALA A 448 9.90 7.36 -15.87
CA ALA A 448 10.62 8.60 -15.65
C ALA A 448 9.63 9.72 -15.28
N ILE A 449 10.03 10.63 -14.40
CA ILE A 449 9.16 11.70 -13.89
C ILE A 449 9.65 13.05 -14.40
N LEU A 450 8.74 13.83 -14.97
CA LEU A 450 8.97 15.21 -15.38
C LEU A 450 8.10 16.17 -14.54
N LEU A 451 8.74 16.99 -13.71
CA LEU A 451 8.09 17.96 -12.84
C LEU A 451 8.33 19.37 -13.41
N ILE A 452 7.28 20.10 -13.76
CA ILE A 452 7.37 21.44 -14.37
C ILE A 452 6.62 22.45 -13.51
N GLY A 453 7.38 23.31 -12.83
CA GLY A 453 6.86 24.30 -11.89
C GLY A 453 7.11 25.73 -12.37
N ALA A 454 6.17 26.64 -12.09
CA ALA A 454 6.40 28.08 -12.20
C ALA A 454 6.13 28.82 -10.89
N GLY A 455 7.11 29.59 -10.42
CA GLY A 455 7.03 30.34 -9.15
C GLY A 455 6.65 29.44 -7.98
N ILE A 456 5.62 29.82 -7.21
CA ILE A 456 5.16 29.03 -6.06
C ILE A 456 4.56 27.66 -6.45
N GLY A 457 4.25 27.44 -7.75
CA GLY A 457 3.84 26.15 -8.33
C GLY A 457 4.85 25.02 -8.09
N VAL A 458 6.08 25.34 -7.70
CA VAL A 458 7.09 24.35 -7.34
C VAL A 458 6.79 23.59 -6.03
N THR A 459 5.90 24.11 -5.18
CA THR A 459 5.64 23.53 -3.84
C THR A 459 5.23 22.05 -3.82
N PRO A 460 4.20 21.59 -4.56
CA PRO A 460 3.89 20.16 -4.64
C PRO A 460 5.00 19.36 -5.34
N LEU A 461 5.70 20.00 -6.30
CA LEU A 461 6.73 19.35 -7.11
C LEU A 461 8.02 19.10 -6.32
N VAL A 462 8.39 19.98 -5.38
CA VAL A 462 9.52 19.73 -4.47
C VAL A 462 9.21 18.56 -3.57
N ALA A 463 7.99 18.46 -3.01
CA ALA A 463 7.60 17.31 -2.20
C ALA A 463 7.66 15.99 -3.00
N MET A 464 7.20 15.99 -4.26
CA MET A 464 7.34 14.86 -5.18
C MET A 464 8.82 14.54 -5.44
N ALA A 465 9.61 15.52 -5.90
CA ALA A 465 11.02 15.35 -6.23
C ALA A 465 11.81 14.79 -5.05
N GLN A 466 11.61 15.35 -3.86
CA GLN A 466 12.23 14.88 -2.65
C GLN A 466 11.85 13.43 -2.38
N THR A 467 10.56 13.11 -2.27
CA THR A 467 10.11 11.75 -1.95
C THR A 467 10.66 10.70 -2.92
N LEU A 468 10.71 11.02 -4.21
CA LEU A 468 11.24 10.12 -5.23
C LEU A 468 12.75 9.94 -5.17
N THR A 469 13.45 10.87 -4.53
CA THR A 469 14.91 10.94 -4.47
C THR A 469 15.45 10.81 -3.04
N SER A 470 14.64 10.44 -2.05
CA SER A 470 15.04 10.28 -0.63
C SER A 470 16.08 9.20 -0.37
N GLY A 471 16.55 8.54 -1.44
CA GLY A 471 17.30 7.31 -1.34
C GLY A 471 16.32 6.20 -1.02
N THR A 472 16.77 4.98 -1.27
CA THR A 472 16.08 3.76 -0.90
C THR A 472 15.23 3.94 0.35
N ASP A 473 13.98 3.51 0.27
CA ASP A 473 13.16 3.30 1.45
C ASP A 473 13.91 2.40 2.46
N ASP A 474 13.32 2.16 3.62
CA ASP A 474 13.80 1.21 4.63
C ASP A 474 14.02 -0.24 4.08
N ARG A 475 13.76 -0.46 2.78
CA ARG A 475 13.71 -1.71 2.04
C ARG A 475 14.69 -1.75 0.86
N GLY A 476 15.63 -0.80 0.75
CA GLY A 476 16.67 -0.83 -0.29
C GLY A 476 16.15 -0.58 -1.72
N ARG A 477 14.90 -0.12 -1.87
CA ARG A 477 14.26 0.12 -3.17
C ARG A 477 14.13 1.62 -3.41
N SER A 478 14.79 2.09 -4.44
CA SER A 478 14.38 3.27 -5.20
C SER A 478 14.40 2.78 -6.65
N PRO A 479 13.32 2.92 -7.44
CA PRO A 479 13.49 2.82 -8.88
C PRO A 479 14.57 3.86 -9.21
N ASP A 480 15.70 3.43 -9.78
CA ASP A 480 16.72 4.35 -10.30
C ASP A 480 16.16 5.01 -11.57
N ARG A 481 15.05 5.74 -11.39
CA ARG A 481 14.27 6.38 -12.44
C ARG A 481 14.69 7.85 -12.51
N PRO A 482 14.86 8.39 -13.72
CA PRO A 482 15.14 9.82 -13.89
C PRO A 482 14.00 10.66 -13.32
N VAL A 483 14.35 11.63 -12.48
CA VAL A 483 13.45 12.69 -11.99
C VAL A 483 13.99 14.02 -12.48
N ILE A 484 13.27 14.65 -13.40
CA ILE A 484 13.64 15.95 -13.98
C ILE A 484 12.74 17.00 -13.36
N LEU A 485 13.33 18.05 -12.75
CA LEU A 485 12.59 19.19 -12.22
C LEU A 485 12.93 20.45 -13.01
N ILE A 486 11.97 20.96 -13.77
CA ILE A 486 12.10 22.25 -14.47
C ILE A 486 11.37 23.30 -13.65
N HIS A 487 12.10 24.28 -13.12
CA HIS A 487 11.55 25.37 -12.33
C HIS A 487 11.74 26.71 -13.04
N ALA A 488 10.63 27.32 -13.46
CA ALA A 488 10.59 28.62 -14.10
C ALA A 488 10.28 29.72 -13.09
N VAL A 489 11.15 30.72 -12.98
CA VAL A 489 10.97 31.86 -12.08
C VAL A 489 11.34 33.17 -12.79
N ARG A 490 11.12 34.30 -12.12
CA ARG A 490 11.51 35.61 -12.66
C ARG A 490 13.02 35.78 -12.66
N ASN A 491 13.65 35.56 -11.51
CA ASN A 491 15.08 35.77 -11.26
C ASN A 491 15.50 35.07 -9.96
N GLY A 492 16.76 35.23 -9.55
CA GLY A 492 17.31 34.60 -8.34
C GLY A 492 16.62 35.02 -7.04
N SER A 493 16.15 36.27 -6.91
CA SER A 493 15.49 36.74 -5.68
C SER A 493 14.10 36.14 -5.47
N ARG A 494 13.49 35.58 -6.53
CA ARG A 494 12.16 34.95 -6.53
C ARG A 494 12.23 33.43 -6.74
N HIS A 495 13.35 32.79 -6.36
CA HIS A 495 13.58 31.36 -6.54
C HIS A 495 13.53 30.59 -5.21
N PRO A 496 12.34 30.14 -4.75
CA PRO A 496 12.23 29.36 -3.52
C PRO A 496 12.88 27.97 -3.67
N PHE A 497 13.36 27.41 -2.57
CA PHE A 497 13.98 26.07 -2.47
C PHE A 497 15.25 25.83 -3.33
N ARG A 498 15.85 26.87 -3.93
CA ARG A 498 17.01 26.71 -4.82
C ARG A 498 18.12 25.88 -4.20
N ASN A 499 18.51 26.23 -2.98
CA ASN A 499 19.62 25.56 -2.28
C ASN A 499 19.27 24.12 -1.91
N GLU A 500 18.03 23.88 -1.50
CA GLU A 500 17.51 22.55 -1.16
C GLU A 500 17.49 21.62 -2.39
N ILE A 501 17.03 22.13 -3.53
CA ILE A 501 17.01 21.40 -4.81
C ILE A 501 18.43 21.07 -5.27
N LEU A 502 19.35 22.05 -5.23
CA LEU A 502 20.74 21.83 -5.64
C LEU A 502 21.48 20.85 -4.71
N ALA A 503 21.27 20.95 -3.40
CA ALA A 503 21.84 20.02 -2.44
C ALA A 503 21.36 18.58 -2.70
N ARG A 504 20.07 18.42 -3.06
CA ARG A 504 19.52 17.11 -3.43
C ARG A 504 20.13 16.55 -4.71
N ALA A 505 20.33 17.38 -5.72
CA ALA A 505 20.95 16.97 -6.99
C ALA A 505 22.42 16.55 -6.81
N GLN A 506 23.14 17.16 -5.86
CA GLN A 506 24.49 16.72 -5.49
C GLN A 506 24.51 15.36 -4.81
N GLN A 507 23.44 15.00 -4.10
CA GLN A 507 23.33 13.72 -3.37
C GLN A 507 22.81 12.57 -4.23
N ARG A 508 22.12 12.86 -5.35
CA ARG A 508 21.32 11.87 -6.09
C ARG A 508 21.61 11.94 -7.59
N ARG A 509 22.14 10.84 -8.14
CA ARG A 509 22.53 10.74 -9.55
C ARG A 509 21.34 10.73 -10.53
N ASN A 510 20.15 10.39 -10.04
CA ASN A 510 18.93 10.30 -10.85
C ASN A 510 18.05 11.55 -10.77
N PHE A 511 18.53 12.64 -10.15
CA PHE A 511 17.79 13.89 -10.02
C PHE A 511 18.42 15.02 -10.83
N PHE A 512 17.65 15.58 -11.76
CA PHE A 512 18.13 16.54 -12.75
C PHE A 512 17.31 17.84 -12.69
N PRO A 513 17.70 18.83 -11.86
CA PRO A 513 17.04 20.13 -11.85
C PRO A 513 17.51 21.01 -13.02
N ALA A 514 16.56 21.71 -13.65
CA ALA A 514 16.79 22.75 -14.63
C ALA A 514 16.04 24.02 -14.22
N PHE A 515 16.71 25.16 -14.32
CA PHE A 515 16.21 26.45 -13.86
C PHE A 515 16.06 27.41 -15.03
N VAL A 516 14.90 28.03 -15.16
CA VAL A 516 14.57 28.94 -16.26
C VAL A 516 14.22 30.30 -15.70
N TYR A 517 15.02 31.33 -16.01
CA TYR A 517 14.82 32.69 -15.51
C TYR A 517 14.29 33.58 -16.63
N SER A 518 13.07 34.08 -16.48
CA SER A 518 12.44 34.95 -17.48
C SER A 518 13.03 36.37 -17.54
N ALA A 519 13.61 36.86 -16.43
CA ALA A 519 14.23 38.17 -16.33
C ALA A 519 15.45 38.15 -15.37
N PRO A 520 16.54 37.41 -15.70
CA PRO A 520 17.70 37.26 -14.83
C PRO A 520 18.40 38.60 -14.57
N THR A 521 18.83 38.81 -13.33
CA THR A 521 19.66 39.98 -12.95
C THR A 521 21.08 39.83 -13.49
N ASP A 522 21.87 40.91 -13.43
CA ASP A 522 23.29 40.81 -13.80
C ASP A 522 24.07 39.93 -12.83
N GLU A 523 23.68 39.90 -11.56
CA GLU A 523 24.23 38.96 -10.57
C GLU A 523 23.90 37.51 -10.93
N ASP A 524 22.66 37.21 -11.33
CA ASP A 524 22.25 35.87 -11.76
C ASP A 524 23.11 35.35 -12.93
N LYS A 525 23.43 36.25 -13.89
CA LYS A 525 24.28 35.93 -15.05
C LYS A 525 25.73 35.68 -14.62
N LEU A 526 26.27 36.53 -13.76
CA LEU A 526 27.64 36.40 -13.25
C LEU A 526 27.83 35.08 -12.48
N GLN A 527 26.84 34.70 -11.68
CA GLN A 527 26.86 33.47 -10.89
C GLN A 527 26.45 32.22 -11.70
N ARG A 528 26.03 32.38 -12.96
CA ARG A 528 25.43 31.31 -13.77
C ARG A 528 24.32 30.59 -13.00
N ALA A 529 23.45 31.36 -12.37
CA ALA A 529 22.47 30.88 -11.41
C ALA A 529 21.29 30.09 -12.03
N PHE A 530 21.18 30.10 -13.36
CA PHE A 530 20.10 29.49 -14.16
C PHE A 530 20.66 28.75 -15.38
N HIS A 531 19.84 27.87 -15.96
CA HIS A 531 20.19 27.07 -17.14
C HIS A 531 19.72 27.74 -18.45
N PHE A 532 18.52 28.34 -18.43
CA PHE A 532 17.95 29.02 -19.59
C PHE A 532 17.42 30.41 -19.22
N ALA A 533 17.63 31.38 -20.11
CA ALA A 533 17.05 32.71 -20.00
C ALA A 533 15.80 32.82 -20.89
N GLY A 534 14.81 33.60 -20.44
CA GLY A 534 13.54 33.78 -21.13
C GLY A 534 12.42 32.93 -20.55
N HIS A 535 11.26 32.93 -21.20
CA HIS A 535 10.14 32.06 -20.82
C HIS A 535 10.42 30.61 -21.22
N LEU A 536 9.94 29.66 -20.42
CA LEU A 536 10.00 28.25 -20.77
C LEU A 536 9.11 28.01 -21.99
N ASP A 537 9.71 27.52 -23.07
CA ASP A 537 9.03 27.26 -24.33
C ASP A 537 9.30 25.82 -24.83
N ARG A 538 8.70 25.48 -25.96
CA ARG A 538 8.88 24.18 -26.62
C ARG A 538 10.35 23.89 -26.96
N GLY A 539 11.14 24.91 -27.32
CA GLY A 539 12.54 24.75 -27.68
C GLY A 539 13.38 24.32 -26.48
N VAL A 540 13.16 24.96 -25.33
CA VAL A 540 13.79 24.60 -24.05
C VAL A 540 13.36 23.20 -23.62
N LEU A 541 12.07 22.87 -23.66
CA LEU A 541 11.58 21.52 -23.34
C LEU A 541 12.23 20.46 -24.23
N ARG A 542 12.28 20.69 -25.55
CA ARG A 542 12.93 19.77 -26.49
C ARG A 542 14.42 19.56 -26.20
N SER A 543 15.12 20.57 -25.68
CA SER A 543 16.54 20.47 -25.34
C SER A 543 16.81 19.69 -24.05
N LEU A 544 15.83 19.65 -23.15
CA LEU A 544 15.95 19.03 -21.82
C LEU A 544 15.43 17.60 -21.76
N LEU A 545 14.52 17.22 -22.65
CA LEU A 545 13.82 15.94 -22.58
C LEU A 545 14.45 14.93 -23.57
N PRO A 546 15.18 13.89 -23.10
CA PRO A 546 15.36 12.70 -23.92
C PRO A 546 14.00 12.09 -24.25
N LEU A 547 13.84 11.45 -25.40
CA LEU A 547 12.57 10.80 -25.76
C LEU A 547 12.38 9.56 -24.86
N ASP A 548 11.53 9.67 -23.84
CA ASP A 548 11.20 8.59 -22.90
C ASP A 548 9.68 8.60 -22.55
N ASP A 549 9.19 7.54 -21.92
CA ASP A 549 7.81 7.43 -21.41
C ASP A 549 7.70 8.11 -20.03
N TYR A 550 7.42 9.42 -20.05
CA TYR A 550 7.30 10.24 -18.83
C TYR A 550 5.89 10.27 -18.25
N GLU A 551 5.81 10.22 -16.92
CA GLU A 551 4.70 10.86 -16.20
C GLU A 551 5.06 12.33 -15.92
N VAL A 552 4.18 13.24 -16.33
CA VAL A 552 4.41 14.69 -16.29
C VAL A 552 3.49 15.36 -15.28
N PHE A 553 4.06 16.18 -14.39
CA PHE A 553 3.33 16.96 -13.40
C PHE A 553 3.61 18.44 -13.60
N VAL A 554 2.57 19.22 -13.91
CA VAL A 554 2.67 20.66 -14.20
C VAL A 554 1.91 21.47 -13.16
N CYS A 555 2.56 22.47 -12.56
CA CYS A 555 1.91 23.36 -11.59
C CYS A 555 2.43 24.80 -11.71
N GLY A 556 1.52 25.78 -11.79
CA GLY A 556 1.88 27.18 -11.95
C GLY A 556 0.70 28.07 -12.34
N PRO A 557 0.98 29.29 -12.84
CA PRO A 557 -0.05 30.18 -13.40
C PRO A 557 -0.73 29.55 -14.63
N SER A 558 -1.98 29.91 -14.86
CA SER A 558 -2.86 29.30 -15.88
C SER A 558 -2.32 29.38 -17.30
N SER A 559 -1.82 30.55 -17.71
CA SER A 559 -1.23 30.75 -19.03
C SER A 559 0.01 29.88 -19.22
N PHE A 560 0.90 29.87 -18.22
CA PHE A 560 2.07 29.00 -18.20
C PHE A 560 1.68 27.53 -18.34
N MET A 561 0.72 27.05 -17.55
CA MET A 561 0.29 25.66 -17.62
C MET A 561 -0.31 25.29 -18.97
N GLN A 562 -1.10 26.18 -19.59
CA GLN A 562 -1.63 25.96 -20.93
C GLN A 562 -0.51 25.89 -21.98
N ASP A 563 0.43 26.84 -21.95
CA ASP A 563 1.55 26.88 -22.89
C ASP A 563 2.41 25.61 -22.80
N ILE A 564 2.66 25.12 -21.58
CA ILE A 564 3.39 23.87 -21.33
C ILE A 564 2.60 22.66 -21.80
N TYR A 565 1.30 22.60 -21.52
CA TYR A 565 0.43 21.52 -22.00
C TYR A 565 0.46 21.42 -23.53
N ASP A 566 0.23 22.55 -24.22
CA ASP A 566 0.24 22.60 -25.69
C ASP A 566 1.62 22.21 -26.25
N ALA A 567 2.69 22.64 -25.61
CA ALA A 567 4.05 22.25 -25.97
C ALA A 567 4.30 20.74 -25.81
N LEU A 568 3.92 20.14 -24.66
CA LEU A 568 4.07 18.70 -24.39
C LEU A 568 3.26 17.85 -25.38
N ARG A 569 2.02 18.24 -25.67
CA ARG A 569 1.17 17.58 -26.67
C ARG A 569 1.79 17.67 -28.06
N SER A 570 2.36 18.82 -28.43
CA SER A 570 3.08 18.99 -29.71
C SER A 570 4.39 18.19 -29.82
N LEU A 571 4.92 17.72 -28.68
CA LEU A 571 6.10 16.84 -28.59
C LEU A 571 5.70 15.35 -28.52
N GLY A 572 4.40 15.04 -28.51
CA GLY A 572 3.89 13.66 -28.54
C GLY A 572 3.65 13.02 -27.18
N VAL A 573 3.74 13.78 -26.08
CA VAL A 573 3.42 13.26 -24.73
C VAL A 573 1.92 12.95 -24.66
N ASP A 574 1.56 11.75 -24.20
CA ASP A 574 0.17 11.33 -24.09
C ASP A 574 -0.60 12.15 -23.03
N ASP A 575 -1.87 12.47 -23.30
CA ASP A 575 -2.69 13.32 -22.42
C ASP A 575 -2.90 12.68 -21.04
N GLN A 576 -3.03 11.34 -20.99
CA GLN A 576 -3.23 10.61 -19.74
C GLN A 576 -1.99 10.65 -18.84
N SER A 577 -0.83 10.94 -19.42
CA SER A 577 0.43 11.06 -18.69
C SER A 577 0.71 12.49 -18.23
N ILE A 578 -0.17 13.45 -18.53
CA ILE A 578 -0.05 14.85 -18.08
C ILE A 578 -1.02 15.12 -16.95
N HIS A 579 -0.47 15.34 -15.77
CA HIS A 579 -1.17 15.74 -14.56
C HIS A 579 -0.92 17.23 -14.31
N SER A 580 -1.97 17.96 -13.90
CA SER A 580 -1.85 19.39 -13.65
C SER A 580 -2.65 19.83 -12.44
N GLU A 581 -2.10 20.77 -11.66
CA GLU A 581 -2.81 21.44 -10.57
C GLU A 581 -2.65 22.95 -10.69
N ALA A 582 -3.78 23.66 -10.60
CA ALA A 582 -3.85 25.10 -10.71
C ALA A 582 -4.12 25.74 -9.36
N PHE A 583 -3.36 26.80 -9.04
CA PHE A 583 -3.68 27.63 -7.88
C PHE A 583 -4.75 28.67 -8.25
N GLY A 584 -5.99 28.43 -7.80
CA GLY A 584 -7.11 29.35 -7.95
C GLY A 584 -8.02 29.09 -9.16
N ARG A 585 -8.56 30.16 -9.76
CA ARG A 585 -9.73 30.14 -10.67
C ARG A 585 -9.43 29.69 -12.11
N SER A 586 -8.45 28.83 -12.37
CA SER A 586 -8.19 28.37 -13.74
C SER A 586 -7.94 26.87 -13.87
N ALA A 587 -8.20 26.32 -15.05
CA ALA A 587 -7.88 24.95 -15.46
C ALA A 587 -7.31 24.97 -16.88
N ILE A 588 -6.56 23.94 -17.25
CA ILE A 588 -6.00 23.77 -18.60
C ILE A 588 -7.11 23.27 -19.52
N LYS A 589 -7.19 23.78 -20.75
CA LYS A 589 -8.06 23.23 -21.79
C LYS A 589 -7.37 22.03 -22.43
N ARG A 590 -7.90 20.83 -22.22
CA ARG A 590 -7.36 19.58 -22.77
C ARG A 590 -7.88 19.30 -24.19
N SER A 591 -7.02 18.68 -25.00
CA SER A 591 -7.31 18.26 -26.37
C SER A 591 -7.81 16.80 -26.39
N VAL A 592 -9.07 16.57 -26.05
CA VAL A 592 -9.68 15.23 -26.15
C VAL A 592 -10.51 15.15 -27.44
N PRO A 593 -10.47 14.07 -28.24
CA PRO A 593 -11.52 13.80 -29.23
C PRO A 593 -12.85 13.71 -28.48
N GLU A 594 -13.93 14.32 -28.96
CA GLU A 594 -15.27 14.18 -28.35
C GLU A 594 -15.62 12.70 -28.18
N VAL A 595 -15.47 12.19 -26.95
CA VAL A 595 -16.02 10.88 -26.57
C VAL A 595 -17.42 11.15 -26.08
N ASP A 596 -18.36 10.50 -26.75
CA ASP A 596 -19.81 10.54 -26.61
C ASP A 596 -20.26 10.51 -25.13
N ALA A 597 -20.39 11.71 -24.53
CA ALA A 597 -20.99 11.87 -23.23
C ALA A 597 -22.49 11.65 -23.40
N THR A 598 -22.98 10.50 -22.95
CA THR A 598 -24.41 10.29 -22.73
C THR A 598 -24.91 11.29 -21.68
N GLN A 599 -25.24 12.51 -22.12
CA GLN A 599 -25.82 13.57 -21.31
C GLN A 599 -27.22 13.13 -20.84
N ARG A 600 -27.30 12.54 -19.66
CA ARG A 600 -28.55 12.60 -18.89
C ARG A 600 -28.74 14.05 -18.45
N ARG A 601 -29.69 14.73 -19.11
CA ARG A 601 -30.07 16.12 -18.79
C ARG A 601 -30.64 16.19 -17.38
N SER A 602 -30.36 17.29 -16.67
CA SER A 602 -31.05 17.60 -15.42
C SER A 602 -32.56 17.71 -15.66
N PRO A 603 -33.40 17.34 -14.67
CA PRO A 603 -34.84 17.57 -14.75
C PRO A 603 -35.14 19.08 -14.73
N SER A 604 -36.34 19.48 -15.13
CA SER A 604 -36.77 20.89 -15.09
C SER A 604 -36.88 21.43 -13.65
N ALA A 605 -37.01 20.54 -12.67
CA ALA A 605 -36.89 20.81 -11.24
C ALA A 605 -36.50 19.52 -10.50
N ALA A 606 -35.81 19.63 -9.37
CA ALA A 606 -35.50 18.48 -8.51
C ALA A 606 -35.66 18.86 -7.03
N ARG A 607 -36.12 17.93 -6.20
CA ARG A 607 -36.20 18.11 -4.76
C ARG A 607 -34.84 17.82 -4.13
N ILE A 608 -34.27 18.81 -3.46
CA ILE A 608 -33.01 18.69 -2.72
C ILE A 608 -33.34 18.59 -1.24
N THR A 609 -32.93 17.50 -0.59
CA THR A 609 -33.16 17.25 0.83
C THR A 609 -31.83 17.26 1.57
N PHE A 610 -31.74 18.07 2.62
CA PHE A 610 -30.60 18.15 3.52
C PHE A 610 -30.95 17.40 4.81
N ALA A 611 -30.43 16.18 4.94
CA ALA A 611 -30.94 15.18 5.87
C ALA A 611 -30.75 15.56 7.34
N ARG A 612 -29.60 16.14 7.72
CA ARG A 612 -29.34 16.46 9.13
C ARG A 612 -30.09 17.72 9.56
N SER A 613 -30.20 18.69 8.66
CA SER A 613 -30.96 19.92 8.91
C SER A 613 -32.47 19.73 8.78
N CYS A 614 -32.95 18.57 8.31
CA CYS A 614 -34.36 18.24 8.10
C CYS A 614 -35.09 19.27 7.21
N LYS A 615 -34.37 19.87 6.25
CA LYS A 615 -34.89 20.90 5.34
C LYS A 615 -34.85 20.39 3.90
N SER A 616 -35.77 20.88 3.08
CA SER A 616 -35.78 20.59 1.64
C SER A 616 -36.15 21.83 0.84
N GLY A 617 -35.59 21.92 -0.37
CA GLY A 617 -35.83 23.01 -1.30
C GLY A 617 -35.96 22.46 -2.72
N MET A 618 -36.50 23.29 -3.62
CA MET A 618 -36.69 22.93 -5.02
C MET A 618 -35.58 23.55 -5.87
N TRP A 619 -34.79 22.70 -6.51
CA TRP A 619 -33.76 23.12 -7.46
C TRP A 619 -34.37 23.53 -8.79
N LYS A 620 -33.82 24.59 -9.39
CA LYS A 620 -34.12 25.06 -10.75
C LYS A 620 -32.83 25.18 -11.57
N PRO A 621 -32.89 25.09 -12.91
CA PRO A 621 -31.71 25.13 -13.80
C PRO A 621 -30.71 26.27 -13.58
N ASP A 622 -31.16 27.43 -13.08
CA ASP A 622 -30.32 28.61 -12.89
C ASP A 622 -29.68 28.72 -11.49
N THR A 623 -29.87 27.70 -10.65
CA THR A 623 -29.38 27.67 -9.24
C THR A 623 -28.45 26.49 -9.01
N THR A 624 -27.56 26.58 -8.03
CA THR A 624 -26.77 25.44 -7.55
C THR A 624 -27.42 24.81 -6.32
N ILE A 625 -26.98 23.61 -5.94
CA ILE A 625 -27.41 22.99 -4.67
C ILE A 625 -26.98 23.85 -3.47
N LEU A 626 -25.83 24.54 -3.55
CA LEU A 626 -25.39 25.48 -2.53
C LEU A 626 -26.36 26.66 -2.37
N ASP A 627 -26.85 27.24 -3.47
CA ASP A 627 -27.77 28.39 -3.41
C ASP A 627 -29.05 28.02 -2.64
N ILE A 628 -29.55 26.79 -2.83
CA ILE A 628 -30.71 26.27 -2.07
C ILE A 628 -30.37 26.12 -0.59
N ALA A 629 -29.17 25.66 -0.25
CA ALA A 629 -28.73 25.58 1.15
C ALA A 629 -28.70 26.98 1.79
N GLU A 630 -28.21 27.99 1.06
CA GLU A 630 -28.17 29.39 1.53
C GLU A 630 -29.58 29.98 1.69
N GLU A 631 -30.48 29.77 0.73
CA GLU A 631 -31.89 30.19 0.81
C GLU A 631 -32.60 29.60 2.03
N LEU A 632 -32.28 28.34 2.36
CA LEU A 632 -32.83 27.65 3.52
C LEU A 632 -32.09 27.99 4.83
N SER A 633 -31.13 28.92 4.80
CA SER A 633 -30.29 29.29 5.95
C SER A 633 -29.62 28.07 6.60
N ILE A 634 -29.08 27.17 5.77
CA ILE A 634 -28.26 26.03 6.19
C ILE A 634 -26.80 26.45 6.11
N ASP A 635 -26.06 26.24 7.19
CA ASP A 635 -24.63 26.55 7.24
C ASP A 635 -23.84 25.48 6.47
N ALA A 636 -23.70 25.73 5.17
CA ALA A 636 -22.98 24.86 4.24
C ALA A 636 -21.52 25.32 4.10
N PRO A 637 -20.52 24.42 4.19
CA PRO A 637 -19.14 24.79 3.94
C PRO A 637 -18.95 25.14 2.45
N TYR A 638 -18.38 26.31 2.17
CA TYR A 638 -18.00 26.70 0.81
C TYR A 638 -16.78 27.62 0.82
N GLY A 639 -16.09 27.69 -0.31
CA GLY A 639 -14.96 28.60 -0.53
C GLY A 639 -15.00 29.22 -1.92
N CYS A 640 -14.53 28.49 -2.93
CA CYS A 640 -14.36 29.02 -4.29
C CYS A 640 -15.66 29.19 -5.10
N ARG A 641 -16.77 28.54 -4.70
CA ARG A 641 -18.04 28.42 -5.45
C ARG A 641 -17.93 27.89 -6.89
N GLU A 642 -16.81 27.28 -7.24
CA GLU A 642 -16.50 26.83 -8.60
C GLU A 642 -16.18 25.34 -8.67
N GLY A 643 -16.28 24.63 -7.55
CA GLY A 643 -15.98 23.20 -7.48
C GLY A 643 -14.50 22.86 -7.51
N ARG A 644 -13.60 23.77 -7.10
CA ARG A 644 -12.14 23.56 -7.23
C ARG A 644 -11.39 23.40 -5.91
N CYS A 645 -11.87 24.01 -4.83
CA CYS A 645 -11.23 23.89 -3.52
C CYS A 645 -11.67 22.64 -2.73
N GLY A 646 -12.71 21.93 -3.18
CA GLY A 646 -13.27 20.77 -2.46
C GLY A 646 -14.02 21.09 -1.17
N GLN A 647 -14.02 22.34 -0.70
CA GLN A 647 -14.64 22.73 0.58
C GLN A 647 -16.17 22.54 0.59
N CYS A 648 -16.80 22.60 -0.58
CA CYS A 648 -18.24 22.36 -0.75
C CYS A 648 -18.58 20.87 -0.98
N GLU A 649 -17.65 19.95 -0.67
CA GLU A 649 -17.89 18.52 -0.77
C GLU A 649 -18.81 18.05 0.36
N ILE A 650 -20.00 17.58 -0.01
CA ILE A 650 -20.99 17.02 0.91
C ILE A 650 -21.29 15.58 0.48
N ARG A 651 -21.41 14.68 1.45
CA ARG A 651 -21.77 13.28 1.19
C ARG A 651 -23.17 13.17 0.59
N LEU A 652 -23.28 12.37 -0.47
CA LEU A 652 -24.52 12.04 -1.16
C LEU A 652 -25.14 10.79 -0.53
N LEU A 653 -26.36 10.90 -0.02
CA LEU A 653 -27.09 9.80 0.62
C LEU A 653 -28.01 9.09 -0.38
N ALA A 654 -28.57 9.83 -1.34
CA ALA A 654 -29.38 9.30 -2.44
C ALA A 654 -29.41 10.27 -3.62
N GLY A 655 -29.70 9.72 -4.81
CA GLY A 655 -29.70 10.46 -6.07
C GLY A 655 -28.30 10.61 -6.69
N ALA A 656 -28.24 11.21 -7.87
CA ALA A 656 -27.01 11.50 -8.60
C ALA A 656 -26.93 12.98 -9.01
N VAL A 657 -25.70 13.48 -9.15
CA VAL A 657 -25.41 14.86 -9.60
C VAL A 657 -24.43 14.85 -10.76
N ARG A 658 -24.43 15.94 -11.53
CA ARG A 658 -23.52 16.23 -12.63
C ARG A 658 -22.88 17.61 -12.44
N TYR A 659 -21.84 17.87 -13.21
CA TYR A 659 -21.15 19.15 -13.26
C TYR A 659 -21.21 19.70 -14.68
N ASP A 660 -21.64 20.96 -14.84
CA ASP A 660 -21.64 21.67 -16.13
C ASP A 660 -20.26 22.16 -16.56
N ARG A 661 -19.27 22.01 -15.68
CA ARG A 661 -17.89 22.43 -15.85
C ARG A 661 -16.96 21.42 -15.20
N GLU A 662 -15.70 21.40 -15.64
CA GLU A 662 -14.67 20.58 -15.01
C GLU A 662 -14.51 20.99 -13.53
N ALA A 663 -14.70 20.01 -12.65
CA ALA A 663 -14.70 20.16 -11.19
C ALA A 663 -13.60 19.28 -10.58
N LEU A 664 -13.21 19.57 -9.34
CA LEU A 664 -12.26 18.78 -8.57
C LEU A 664 -12.73 17.33 -8.53
N ALA A 665 -11.84 16.40 -8.87
CA ALA A 665 -12.15 14.98 -8.81
C ALA A 665 -12.44 14.57 -7.35
N ILE A 666 -13.69 14.16 -7.10
CA ILE A 666 -14.16 13.64 -5.82
C ILE A 666 -14.75 12.24 -6.01
N GLY A 667 -14.93 11.50 -4.92
CA GLY A 667 -15.56 10.18 -4.96
C GLY A 667 -17.03 10.26 -5.39
N THR A 668 -17.56 9.18 -5.98
CA THR A 668 -18.95 9.10 -6.46
C THR A 668 -20.02 9.14 -5.36
N SER A 669 -19.61 9.03 -4.09
CA SER A 669 -20.47 9.10 -2.91
C SER A 669 -20.59 10.51 -2.31
N SER A 670 -20.06 11.52 -3.00
CA SER A 670 -20.04 12.91 -2.56
C SER A 670 -20.41 13.85 -3.72
N ALA A 671 -20.76 15.10 -3.40
CA ALA A 671 -21.09 16.14 -4.35
C ALA A 671 -20.46 17.48 -3.95
N LEU A 672 -19.81 18.16 -4.89
CA LEU A 672 -19.42 19.57 -4.76
C LEU A 672 -20.64 20.49 -4.95
N ILE A 673 -21.40 20.73 -3.89
CA ILE A 673 -22.74 21.37 -3.95
C ILE A 673 -22.73 22.77 -4.57
N CYS A 674 -21.58 23.44 -4.58
CA CYS A 674 -21.39 24.76 -5.15
C CYS A 674 -21.32 24.81 -6.69
N CYS A 675 -21.33 23.66 -7.35
CA CYS A 675 -21.38 23.56 -8.82
C CYS A 675 -22.11 22.31 -9.32
N ALA A 676 -22.62 21.48 -8.40
CA ALA A 676 -23.37 20.27 -8.71
C ALA A 676 -24.80 20.63 -9.12
N HIS A 677 -25.26 20.01 -10.21
CA HIS A 677 -26.66 20.00 -10.63
C HIS A 677 -27.22 18.58 -10.55
N PRO A 678 -28.48 18.39 -10.11
CA PRO A 678 -29.09 17.08 -9.97
C PRO A 678 -29.29 16.41 -11.33
N ILE A 679 -29.10 15.10 -11.36
CA ILE A 679 -29.50 14.21 -12.48
C ILE A 679 -30.88 13.62 -12.18
N ASP A 680 -31.11 13.19 -10.94
CA ASP A 680 -32.36 12.59 -10.51
C ASP A 680 -33.35 13.66 -9.98
N GLU A 681 -34.65 13.35 -10.01
CA GLU A 681 -35.71 14.25 -9.50
C GLU A 681 -35.64 14.45 -7.98
N GLU A 682 -34.91 13.59 -7.26
CA GLU A 682 -34.64 13.70 -5.84
C GLU A 682 -33.16 13.46 -5.55
N VAL A 683 -32.55 14.39 -4.82
CA VAL A 683 -31.18 14.27 -4.30
C VAL A 683 -31.18 14.50 -2.80
N VAL A 684 -30.53 13.62 -2.06
CA VAL A 684 -30.44 13.67 -0.59
C VAL A 684 -28.97 13.82 -0.18
N LEU A 685 -28.68 14.84 0.61
CA LEU A 685 -27.34 15.21 1.05
C LEU A 685 -27.24 15.15 2.59
N ASP A 686 -26.09 14.73 3.08
CA ASP A 686 -25.79 14.62 4.51
C ASP A 686 -25.39 15.98 5.11
N LEU A 687 -26.31 16.95 5.10
CA LEU A 687 -26.08 18.33 5.56
C LEU A 687 -27.09 18.83 6.59
#